data_AF-A0A2P6V2A1-F1
#
_entry.id   AF-A0A2P6V2A1-F1
#
_cell.length_a   1.000
_cell.length_b   1.000
_cell.length_c   1.000
_cell.angle_alpha   90.00
_cell.angle_beta   90.00
_cell.angle_gamma   90.00
#
_symmetry.space_group_name_H-M   'P 1'
#
loop_
_entity.id
_entity.type
_entity.pdbx_description
1 polymer ?
#
loop_
_entity_poly.entity_id
_entity_poly.type
_entity_poly.pdbx_seq_one_letter_code
_entity_poly.pdbx_strand_id
1 'polypeptide(L)'
;MKAKLSSATGSGGKAGKGSPSSAERQATGALGAPSRQQHPGAPPDTRSGGANGPAGAQAAAAAAPADQRHVLPPLTPEEMRRQYADPLPLLRDASASERQTLFARKLHLCAFSFDFTDPTAHVREKEMKRQTLLELVDYVNSGSGKFTEQVSEDIMFMLTSNLFRALHPLKAHDQESFDMDEEEPNLEPAWPHLQIVYEFLLRYVVSSDTDAKVAKKHVDQNFVVHLLDLFDSEDPRERDYLKTILHRIYGKFMVHRPFIRKAINFVFYRFVFETEHHNGIAELLEILGSIINGFALPLKEEHKQFLQRALMPLHKPKCLPAYHQQLSYCVTQFVEKDPRLAEAVIRSLLKFWPLTNSHKEVLYLGELEEVLELTQAEEFAKVQEPLFRQISRCLTSSHFQVAERSLFLWNNEYIVQLVAQHRESVLPLVIAALEHNAKHHWNPAVHSLTLNVRKMFQEIDGPLYERCRQQCEEEEQRREEDQHRRRQQWEAIEQAARVAASSGGANGMLPRRLLPAKDLGSVSVQDAYLRGVAAAPELWQPLALARWPGGVALYGGDWHALYCSRAAMPTAFPLAVDRVCALTAAQQRRWQAEQQQGKAASGGSGAAAPSSGTGGAAARAGNLPALAFEEICRQTYEAGLACGKDRSVRRTPEWRALKAALTWWASSRPDVLVGFVRAAHELVAGDGGRGGADARWRRSAVAFLQDLGLLSGAHSSVADRVAAEAAALDRAIRSVQRGAGSVAAPAGLPGSHWWFD
;
A
#
# COMPACT_ATOMS: atom_id res chain seq x y z
N MET A 1 7.62 56.27 20.52
CA MET A 1 8.44 57.31 19.86
C MET A 1 8.56 56.98 18.39
N LYS A 2 8.26 57.98 17.53
CA LYS A 2 8.46 58.09 16.06
C LYS A 2 7.73 57.13 15.08
N ALA A 3 6.44 57.42 14.89
CA ALA A 3 5.84 58.14 13.74
C ALA A 3 6.08 57.73 12.27
N LYS A 4 4.94 57.43 11.60
CA LYS A 4 4.35 58.04 10.38
C LYS A 4 5.11 57.98 9.04
N LEU A 5 4.40 57.52 8.00
CA LEU A 5 3.65 58.43 7.11
C LEU A 5 2.52 57.75 6.32
N SER A 6 1.38 58.43 6.37
CA SER A 6 0.13 58.39 5.61
C SER A 6 0.37 58.63 4.10
N SER A 7 -0.56 58.39 3.16
CA SER A 7 -1.87 59.05 3.13
C SER A 7 -2.84 58.52 2.08
N ALA A 8 -4.11 58.60 2.47
CA ALA A 8 -5.33 58.50 1.71
C ALA A 8 -5.56 59.61 0.68
N THR A 9 -6.46 59.33 -0.26
CA THR A 9 -7.62 60.13 -0.68
C THR A 9 -8.57 59.14 -1.40
N GLY A 10 -9.89 59.13 -1.30
CA GLY A 10 -10.87 60.02 -0.69
C GLY A 10 -12.13 60.05 -1.58
N SER A 11 -13.31 60.00 -0.95
CA SER A 11 -14.62 60.46 -1.46
C SER A 11 -15.55 59.47 -2.20
N GLY A 12 -16.56 58.96 -1.46
CA GLY A 12 -17.89 59.59 -1.45
C GLY A 12 -18.98 59.00 -2.35
N GLY A 13 -20.14 58.66 -1.76
CA GLY A 13 -21.43 58.57 -2.48
C GLY A 13 -22.39 57.48 -1.99
N LYS A 14 -23.41 57.86 -1.23
CA LYS A 14 -24.49 57.01 -0.68
C LYS A 14 -25.77 57.15 -1.52
N ALA A 15 -26.57 56.07 -1.49
CA ALA A 15 -28.04 56.00 -1.59
C ALA A 15 -28.75 55.83 -2.98
N GLY A 16 -29.54 54.75 -3.08
CA GLY A 16 -31.00 54.88 -3.27
C GLY A 16 -31.72 54.11 -4.41
N LYS A 17 -32.31 52.95 -4.04
CA LYS A 17 -33.63 52.37 -4.43
C LYS A 17 -34.01 52.08 -5.91
N GLY A 18 -34.58 50.87 -6.13
CA GLY A 18 -35.73 50.65 -7.03
C GLY A 18 -35.78 49.33 -7.83
N SER A 19 -36.63 48.37 -7.41
CA SER A 19 -37.18 47.22 -8.18
C SER A 19 -38.12 47.71 -9.34
N PRO A 20 -38.73 46.91 -10.28
CA PRO A 20 -39.27 45.54 -10.10
C PRO A 20 -39.36 44.54 -11.31
N SER A 21 -39.67 43.29 -10.93
CA SER A 21 -40.58 42.24 -11.49
C SER A 21 -40.44 41.54 -12.87
N SER A 22 -40.66 40.21 -12.75
CA SER A 22 -41.61 39.33 -13.49
C SER A 22 -41.28 38.80 -14.89
N ALA A 23 -41.16 37.46 -15.02
CA ALA A 23 -42.17 36.61 -15.66
C ALA A 23 -41.87 35.10 -15.48
N GLU A 24 -42.76 34.41 -14.77
CA GLU A 24 -43.01 32.97 -14.89
C GLU A 24 -43.68 32.65 -16.24
N ARG A 25 -43.49 31.42 -16.77
CA ARG A 25 -44.62 30.56 -17.15
C ARG A 25 -44.23 29.11 -17.39
N GLN A 26 -45.16 28.27 -16.96
CA GLN A 26 -45.13 26.83 -16.77
C GLN A 26 -45.38 26.01 -18.05
N ALA A 27 -45.04 24.74 -17.89
CA ALA A 27 -45.38 23.57 -18.70
C ALA A 27 -46.87 23.40 -19.04
N THR A 28 -47.12 22.69 -20.13
CA THR A 28 -48.20 21.69 -20.24
C THR A 28 -47.69 20.51 -21.07
N GLY A 29 -48.00 19.29 -20.63
CA GLY A 29 -47.72 18.05 -21.35
C GLY A 29 -49.01 17.37 -21.78
N ALA A 30 -48.89 16.30 -22.58
CA ALA A 30 -49.76 15.12 -22.53
C ALA A 30 -49.32 14.04 -23.55
N LEU A 31 -49.01 12.86 -22.99
CA LEU A 31 -49.57 11.53 -23.29
C LEU A 31 -49.50 10.93 -24.71
N GLY A 32 -48.98 9.70 -24.78
CA GLY A 32 -49.40 8.71 -25.77
C GLY A 32 -48.36 7.65 -26.16
N ALA A 33 -48.27 6.55 -25.39
CA ALA A 33 -47.85 5.23 -25.91
C ALA A 33 -49.12 4.50 -26.41
N PRO A 34 -49.08 3.46 -27.28
CA PRO A 34 -48.45 2.17 -26.91
C PRO A 34 -47.94 1.22 -28.06
N SER A 35 -47.15 0.21 -27.63
CA SER A 35 -47.21 -1.24 -28.00
C SER A 35 -46.64 -1.86 -29.31
N ARG A 36 -45.64 -2.74 -29.08
CA ARG A 36 -45.50 -4.21 -29.37
C ARG A 36 -45.06 -4.81 -30.74
N GLN A 37 -44.12 -5.78 -30.58
CA GLN A 37 -43.91 -7.07 -31.30
C GLN A 37 -43.19 -7.00 -32.67
N GLN A 38 -42.30 -7.91 -33.11
CA GLN A 38 -41.90 -9.29 -32.72
C GLN A 38 -40.62 -9.68 -33.53
N HIS A 39 -39.71 -10.50 -32.96
CA HIS A 39 -38.87 -11.48 -33.70
C HIS A 39 -39.76 -12.66 -34.16
N PRO A 40 -39.39 -13.61 -35.08
CA PRO A 40 -38.05 -14.18 -35.33
C PRO A 40 -37.76 -14.64 -36.80
N GLY A 41 -36.62 -15.32 -37.02
CA GLY A 41 -36.55 -16.40 -38.03
C GLY A 41 -35.44 -16.29 -39.09
N ALA A 42 -34.37 -17.07 -38.93
CA ALA A 42 -33.46 -17.52 -39.99
C ALA A 42 -34.00 -18.82 -40.65
N PRO A 43 -33.21 -19.50 -41.50
CA PRO A 43 -32.98 -19.37 -42.95
C PRO A 43 -33.67 -20.55 -43.71
N PRO A 44 -33.41 -20.85 -45.01
CA PRO A 44 -32.25 -21.66 -45.36
C PRO A 44 -31.68 -21.50 -46.80
N ASP A 45 -30.55 -22.19 -46.95
CA ASP A 45 -29.77 -22.58 -48.13
C ASP A 45 -30.49 -22.81 -49.46
N THR A 46 -29.77 -22.58 -50.56
CA THR A 46 -29.68 -23.59 -51.65
C THR A 46 -28.44 -23.42 -52.52
N ARG A 47 -27.93 -24.59 -52.89
CA ARG A 47 -26.65 -24.93 -53.52
C ARG A 47 -26.65 -24.76 -55.04
N SER A 48 -25.43 -24.91 -55.58
CA SER A 48 -25.06 -25.46 -56.89
C SER A 48 -25.12 -24.46 -58.06
N GLY A 49 -24.16 -24.42 -58.97
CA GLY A 49 -22.98 -25.26 -59.23
C GLY A 49 -22.58 -25.05 -60.69
N GLY A 50 -21.39 -25.53 -61.06
CA GLY A 50 -21.09 -25.87 -62.47
C GLY A 50 -20.05 -25.00 -63.15
N ALA A 51 -18.90 -25.65 -63.40
CA ALA A 51 -17.74 -25.20 -64.16
C ALA A 51 -18.03 -24.81 -65.62
N ASN A 52 -17.18 -23.95 -66.19
CA ASN A 52 -16.43 -24.24 -67.42
C ASN A 52 -15.40 -23.13 -67.71
N GLY A 53 -14.14 -23.52 -67.93
CA GLY A 53 -13.18 -22.72 -68.70
C GLY A 53 -13.44 -22.87 -70.21
N PRO A 54 -12.90 -21.99 -71.07
CA PRO A 54 -11.50 -22.15 -71.46
C PRO A 54 -10.70 -20.84 -71.62
N ALA A 55 -9.40 -21.01 -71.81
CA ALA A 55 -8.36 -20.00 -71.92
C ALA A 55 -8.46 -19.11 -73.18
N GLY A 56 -8.00 -17.86 -73.06
CA GLY A 56 -7.67 -16.99 -74.20
C GLY A 56 -7.42 -15.52 -73.86
N ALA A 57 -6.15 -15.11 -74.00
CA ALA A 57 -5.66 -13.76 -74.33
C ALA A 57 -5.75 -12.59 -73.32
N GLN A 58 -4.59 -12.32 -72.71
CA GLN A 58 -3.95 -11.02 -72.46
C GLN A 58 -4.81 -9.73 -72.58
N ALA A 59 -5.02 -9.07 -71.44
CA ALA A 59 -4.94 -7.62 -71.31
C ALA A 59 -4.53 -7.27 -69.86
N ALA A 60 -3.29 -6.81 -69.70
CA ALA A 60 -2.75 -6.36 -68.43
C ALA A 60 -3.37 -5.00 -68.06
N ALA A 61 -4.34 -5.01 -67.15
CA ALA A 61 -4.75 -3.83 -66.39
C ALA A 61 -4.08 -3.93 -65.02
N ALA A 62 -3.05 -3.12 -64.80
CA ALA A 62 -2.33 -3.02 -63.55
C ALA A 62 -3.30 -2.56 -62.44
N ALA A 63 -3.56 -3.45 -61.49
CA ALA A 63 -4.22 -3.11 -60.24
C ALA A 63 -3.32 -2.13 -59.45
N ALA A 64 -3.87 -0.97 -59.10
CA ALA A 64 -3.24 -0.06 -58.16
C ALA A 64 -3.12 -0.73 -56.78
N PRO A 65 -1.94 -0.77 -56.15
CA PRO A 65 -1.83 -1.29 -54.79
C PRO A 65 -2.34 -0.25 -53.78
N ALA A 66 -3.00 -0.79 -52.77
CA ALA A 66 -3.61 -0.08 -51.66
C ALA A 66 -2.60 0.62 -50.75
N ASP A 67 -3.05 1.74 -50.17
CA ASP A 67 -2.76 2.21 -48.81
C ASP A 67 -1.28 2.26 -48.37
N GLN A 68 -0.52 3.23 -48.90
CA GLN A 68 0.78 3.62 -48.35
C GLN A 68 0.58 4.70 -47.28
N ARG A 69 0.59 4.27 -46.00
CA ARG A 69 0.81 5.17 -44.87
C ARG A 69 2.23 5.73 -44.95
N HIS A 70 2.38 6.92 -45.53
CA HIS A 70 3.65 7.65 -45.51
C HIS A 70 3.83 8.36 -44.16
N VAL A 71 4.40 7.65 -43.18
CA VAL A 71 5.09 8.34 -42.08
C VAL A 71 6.42 8.79 -42.65
N LEU A 72 6.64 10.10 -42.76
CA LEU A 72 7.90 10.64 -43.25
C LEU A 72 9.05 10.17 -42.32
N PRO A 73 10.11 9.54 -42.84
CA PRO A 73 11.19 8.97 -42.02
C PRO A 73 11.94 10.08 -41.24
N PRO A 74 12.52 9.78 -40.06
CA PRO A 74 13.32 10.76 -39.32
C PRO A 74 14.45 11.31 -40.19
N LEU A 75 14.67 12.64 -40.15
CA LEU A 75 15.73 13.28 -40.91
C LEU A 75 17.11 12.84 -40.40
N THR A 76 17.97 12.38 -41.31
CA THR A 76 19.38 12.18 -40.99
C THR A 76 20.09 13.53 -40.78
N PRO A 77 21.21 13.59 -40.03
CA PRO A 77 21.98 14.83 -39.87
C PRO A 77 22.43 15.46 -41.20
N GLU A 78 22.62 14.67 -42.25
CA GLU A 78 22.99 15.14 -43.59
C GLU A 78 21.80 15.77 -44.33
N GLU A 79 20.62 15.16 -44.24
CA GLU A 79 19.38 15.69 -44.80
C GLU A 79 18.93 16.95 -44.07
N MET A 80 19.11 17.01 -42.75
CA MET A 80 18.90 18.20 -41.94
C MET A 80 19.73 19.37 -42.48
N ARG A 81 21.05 19.19 -42.67
CA ARG A 81 21.92 20.25 -43.20
C ARG A 81 21.48 20.73 -44.58
N ARG A 82 20.99 19.83 -45.43
CA ARG A 82 20.45 20.20 -46.76
C ARG A 82 19.14 20.98 -46.65
N GLN A 83 18.22 20.56 -45.79
CA GLN A 83 16.92 21.21 -45.66
C GLN A 83 16.96 22.54 -44.89
N TYR A 84 17.92 22.72 -43.98
CA TYR A 84 18.16 24.00 -43.31
C TYR A 84 19.10 24.93 -44.11
N ALA A 85 19.73 24.46 -45.19
CA ALA A 85 20.50 25.32 -46.08
C ALA A 85 19.60 26.30 -46.86
N ASP A 86 18.43 25.82 -47.31
CA ASP A 86 17.46 26.60 -48.09
C ASP A 86 16.18 26.86 -47.25
N PRO A 87 15.91 28.12 -46.83
CA PRO A 87 14.74 28.44 -46.02
C PRO A 87 13.43 28.17 -46.78
N LEU A 88 12.53 27.40 -46.15
CA LEU A 88 11.18 27.19 -46.67
C LEU A 88 10.37 28.51 -46.68
N PRO A 89 9.48 28.72 -47.67
CA PRO A 89 8.61 29.90 -47.72
C PRO A 89 7.74 30.06 -46.48
N LEU A 90 7.24 31.28 -46.23
CA LEU A 90 6.30 31.55 -45.13
C LEU A 90 4.90 31.02 -45.48
N LEU A 91 4.20 30.47 -44.50
CA LEU A 91 2.83 29.92 -44.59
C LEU A 91 1.82 30.99 -45.01
N ARG A 92 2.04 32.25 -44.63
CA ARG A 92 1.21 33.40 -45.02
C ARG A 92 1.32 33.74 -46.51
N ASP A 93 2.47 33.45 -47.12
CA ASP A 93 2.74 33.78 -48.52
C ASP A 93 2.35 32.62 -49.47
N ALA A 94 2.05 31.45 -48.91
CA ALA A 94 1.60 30.27 -49.66
C ALA A 94 0.11 30.32 -50.03
N SER A 95 -0.20 29.81 -51.22
CA SER A 95 -1.59 29.63 -51.69
C SER A 95 -2.36 28.66 -50.78
N ALA A 96 -3.69 28.78 -50.73
CA ALA A 96 -4.52 27.93 -49.86
C ALA A 96 -4.36 26.42 -50.14
N SER A 97 -4.07 26.04 -51.40
CA SER A 97 -3.82 24.65 -51.82
C SER A 97 -2.45 24.12 -51.41
N GLU A 98 -1.42 24.98 -51.37
CA GLU A 98 -0.05 24.58 -51.02
C GLU A 98 0.22 24.68 -49.52
N ARG A 99 -0.57 25.48 -48.79
CA ARG A 99 -0.37 25.78 -47.38
C ARG A 99 -0.37 24.53 -46.49
N GLN A 100 -1.26 23.57 -46.72
CA GLN A 100 -1.28 22.31 -45.95
C GLN A 100 -0.03 21.45 -46.21
N THR A 101 0.42 21.36 -47.46
CA THR A 101 1.63 20.60 -47.83
C THR A 101 2.88 21.26 -47.27
N LEU A 102 2.95 22.60 -47.30
CA LEU A 102 4.03 23.38 -46.70
C LEU A 102 4.05 23.24 -45.17
N PHE A 103 2.87 23.20 -44.54
CA PHE A 103 2.72 22.94 -43.11
C PHE A 103 3.27 21.57 -42.71
N ALA A 104 2.90 20.50 -43.44
CA ALA A 104 3.43 19.15 -43.20
C ALA A 104 4.97 19.09 -43.36
N ARG A 105 5.52 19.76 -44.39
CA ARG A 105 6.97 19.88 -44.58
C ARG A 105 7.66 20.59 -43.41
N LYS A 106 7.09 21.69 -42.92
CA LYS A 106 7.63 22.42 -41.76
C LYS A 106 7.54 21.59 -40.47
N LEU A 107 6.48 20.82 -40.26
CA LEU A 107 6.36 19.88 -39.14
C LEU A 107 7.46 18.82 -39.16
N HIS A 108 7.70 18.22 -40.33
CA HIS A 108 8.75 17.22 -40.50
C HIS A 108 10.15 17.80 -40.26
N LEU A 109 10.42 19.02 -40.75
CA LEU A 109 11.66 19.75 -40.47
C LEU A 109 11.86 19.98 -38.97
N CYS A 110 10.80 20.41 -38.27
CA CYS A 110 10.82 20.66 -36.83
C CYS A 110 10.89 19.38 -35.98
N ALA A 111 10.67 18.18 -36.54
CA ALA A 111 10.81 16.92 -35.83
C ALA A 111 12.28 16.58 -35.49
N PHE A 112 13.25 17.17 -36.20
CA PHE A 112 14.67 16.99 -35.91
C PHE A 112 15.08 17.72 -34.63
N SER A 113 15.66 17.00 -33.66
CA SER A 113 16.13 17.55 -32.38
C SER A 113 17.59 18.00 -32.46
N PHE A 114 17.87 19.20 -31.97
CA PHE A 114 19.24 19.72 -31.87
C PHE A 114 19.80 19.47 -30.48
N ASP A 115 21.11 19.23 -30.41
CA ASP A 115 21.84 19.17 -29.14
C ASP A 115 22.13 20.59 -28.63
N PHE A 116 21.69 20.88 -27.42
CA PHE A 116 21.87 22.17 -26.73
C PHE A 116 22.96 22.13 -25.66
N THR A 117 23.64 21.00 -25.46
CA THR A 117 24.80 20.90 -24.55
C THR A 117 25.96 21.77 -25.02
N ASP A 118 26.12 21.96 -26.34
CA ASP A 118 26.98 22.97 -26.96
C ASP A 118 26.13 24.14 -27.53
N PRO A 119 26.11 25.31 -26.88
CA PRO A 119 25.39 26.48 -27.36
C PRO A 119 25.93 27.05 -28.68
N THR A 120 27.18 26.75 -29.05
CA THR A 120 27.86 27.34 -30.21
C THR A 120 27.70 26.53 -31.49
N ALA A 121 27.31 25.26 -31.37
CA ALA A 121 26.99 24.41 -32.52
C ALA A 121 25.63 24.75 -33.13
N HIS A 122 25.55 24.79 -34.46
CA HIS A 122 24.31 24.93 -35.24
C HIS A 122 23.44 26.14 -34.86
N VAL A 123 24.04 27.28 -34.49
CA VAL A 123 23.30 28.49 -34.04
C VAL A 123 22.29 28.97 -35.08
N ARG A 124 22.67 28.98 -36.37
CA ARG A 124 21.78 29.42 -37.46
C ARG A 124 20.59 28.47 -37.60
N GLU A 125 20.84 27.17 -37.63
CA GLU A 125 19.81 26.14 -37.82
C GLU A 125 18.87 26.06 -36.61
N LYS A 126 19.41 26.21 -35.39
CA LYS A 126 18.64 26.33 -34.14
C LYS A 126 17.68 27.54 -34.20
N GLU A 127 18.15 28.70 -34.66
CA GLU A 127 17.29 29.88 -34.80
C GLU A 127 16.24 29.70 -35.91
N MET A 128 16.60 29.08 -37.03
CA MET A 128 15.64 28.75 -38.10
C MET A 128 14.53 27.81 -37.61
N LYS A 129 14.88 26.77 -36.83
CA LYS A 129 13.88 25.88 -36.22
C LYS A 129 12.98 26.66 -35.27
N ARG A 130 13.55 27.53 -34.43
CA ARG A 130 12.78 28.36 -33.48
C ARG A 130 11.74 29.21 -34.19
N GLN A 131 12.11 29.89 -35.28
CA GLN A 131 11.18 30.71 -36.05
C GLN A 131 10.13 29.88 -36.79
N THR A 132 10.52 28.72 -37.32
CA THR A 132 9.57 27.80 -37.96
C THR A 132 8.54 27.28 -36.96
N LEU A 133 8.95 26.95 -35.73
CA LEU A 133 8.05 26.53 -34.65
C LEU A 133 7.06 27.64 -34.25
N LEU A 134 7.51 28.89 -34.13
CA LEU A 134 6.61 30.03 -33.85
C LEU A 134 5.58 30.22 -34.96
N GLU A 135 6.01 30.10 -36.22
CA GLU A 135 5.12 30.19 -37.37
C GLU A 135 4.06 29.06 -37.39
N LEU A 136 4.45 27.85 -36.97
CA LEU A 136 3.52 26.72 -36.82
C LEU A 136 2.49 26.99 -35.71
N VAL A 137 2.88 27.60 -34.58
CA VAL A 137 1.96 28.00 -33.51
C VAL A 137 0.97 29.05 -34.00
N ASP A 138 1.45 30.08 -34.71
CA ASP A 138 0.60 31.12 -35.29
C ASP A 138 -0.41 30.54 -36.29
N TYR A 139 0.03 29.56 -37.10
CA TYR A 139 -0.86 28.85 -38.02
C TYR A 139 -1.98 28.12 -37.28
N VAL A 140 -1.68 27.37 -36.22
CA VAL A 140 -2.70 26.69 -35.39
C VAL A 140 -3.67 27.69 -34.75
N ASN A 141 -3.18 28.84 -34.31
CA ASN A 141 -4.01 29.89 -33.69
C ASN A 141 -4.91 30.64 -34.69
N SER A 142 -4.50 30.72 -35.96
CA SER A 142 -5.23 31.45 -36.99
C SER A 142 -6.57 30.78 -37.38
N GLY A 143 -6.81 29.52 -36.99
CA GLY A 143 -8.00 28.75 -37.37
C GLY A 143 -8.14 28.56 -38.88
N SER A 144 -7.04 28.69 -39.63
CA SER A 144 -7.06 28.80 -41.10
C SER A 144 -7.11 27.46 -41.84
N GLY A 145 -7.25 26.33 -41.13
CA GLY A 145 -7.37 25.01 -41.74
C GLY A 145 -7.81 23.93 -40.76
N LYS A 146 -8.68 23.01 -41.20
CA LYS A 146 -9.04 21.80 -40.44
C LYS A 146 -7.86 20.84 -40.38
N PHE A 147 -7.59 20.26 -39.22
CA PHE A 147 -6.61 19.19 -39.08
C PHE A 147 -7.18 17.90 -39.66
N THR A 148 -6.72 17.52 -40.85
CA THR A 148 -7.03 16.21 -41.43
C THR A 148 -6.35 15.09 -40.63
N GLU A 149 -6.72 13.83 -40.89
CA GLU A 149 -6.09 12.67 -40.23
C GLU A 149 -4.58 12.63 -40.52
N GLN A 150 -4.18 12.81 -41.78
CA GLN A 150 -2.76 12.86 -42.17
C GLN A 150 -1.99 13.98 -41.46
N VAL A 151 -2.55 15.19 -41.39
CA VAL A 151 -1.90 16.32 -40.71
C VAL A 151 -1.79 16.06 -39.21
N SER A 152 -2.75 15.35 -38.61
CA SER A 152 -2.68 14.95 -37.21
C SER A 152 -1.56 13.94 -36.96
N GLU A 153 -1.31 13.01 -37.89
CA GLU A 153 -0.16 12.10 -37.82
C GLU A 153 1.17 12.86 -37.85
N ASP A 154 1.33 13.80 -38.78
CA ASP A 154 2.55 14.60 -38.91
C ASP A 154 2.79 15.48 -37.66
N ILE A 155 1.73 16.06 -37.10
CA ILE A 155 1.78 16.82 -35.84
C ILE A 155 2.29 15.93 -34.71
N MET A 156 1.71 14.74 -34.57
CA MET A 156 2.04 13.83 -33.48
C MET A 156 3.46 13.28 -33.63
N PHE A 157 3.92 13.05 -34.85
CA PHE A 157 5.32 12.70 -35.12
C PHE A 157 6.29 13.80 -34.68
N MET A 158 6.01 15.06 -35.02
CA MET A 158 6.83 16.21 -34.59
C MET A 158 6.84 16.35 -33.06
N LEU A 159 5.68 16.24 -32.41
CA LEU A 159 5.53 16.35 -30.96
C LEU A 159 6.30 15.26 -30.22
N THR A 160 6.08 14.00 -30.59
CA THR A 160 6.71 12.85 -29.92
C THR A 160 8.23 12.84 -30.10
N SER A 161 8.74 13.25 -31.27
CA SER A 161 10.18 13.32 -31.55
C SER A 161 10.92 14.40 -30.75
N ASN A 162 10.22 15.46 -30.32
CA ASN A 162 10.81 16.54 -29.53
C ASN A 162 10.58 16.36 -28.01
N LEU A 163 9.40 15.91 -27.59
CA LEU A 163 9.01 15.86 -26.18
C LEU A 163 9.48 14.58 -25.47
N PHE A 164 9.27 13.42 -26.09
CA PHE A 164 9.46 12.12 -25.43
C PHE A 164 10.93 11.71 -25.47
N ARG A 165 11.64 12.14 -24.43
CA ARG A 165 13.06 11.89 -24.20
C ARG A 165 13.28 11.21 -22.85
N ALA A 166 14.41 10.52 -22.70
CA ALA A 166 14.86 10.10 -21.38
C ALA A 166 15.28 11.36 -20.60
N LEU A 167 14.71 11.54 -19.41
CA LEU A 167 15.15 12.59 -18.49
C LEU A 167 16.58 12.29 -18.01
N HIS A 168 17.30 13.34 -17.61
CA HIS A 168 18.65 13.17 -17.08
C HIS A 168 18.66 12.18 -15.90
N PRO A 169 19.65 11.27 -15.82
CA PRO A 169 19.70 10.31 -14.72
C PRO A 169 19.78 11.05 -13.39
N LEU A 170 18.89 10.70 -12.47
CA LEU A 170 18.95 11.14 -11.07
C LEU A 170 20.36 10.88 -10.53
N LYS A 171 21.04 11.91 -10.01
CA LYS A 171 22.35 11.74 -9.39
C LYS A 171 22.21 10.74 -8.24
N ALA A 172 22.76 9.54 -8.42
CA ALA A 172 22.59 8.42 -7.49
C ALA A 172 23.35 8.57 -6.16
N HIS A 173 23.73 9.79 -5.72
CA HIS A 173 24.77 9.93 -4.71
C HIS A 173 24.53 10.91 -3.54
N ASP A 174 23.34 11.48 -3.36
CA ASP A 174 23.07 12.32 -2.19
C ASP A 174 21.77 11.94 -1.45
N GLN A 175 21.58 10.63 -1.22
CA GLN A 175 20.56 10.13 -0.29
C GLN A 175 20.79 10.57 1.18
N GLU A 176 21.90 11.24 1.47
CA GLU A 176 22.29 11.68 2.82
C GLU A 176 22.37 13.21 3.00
N SER A 177 22.31 14.04 1.96
CA SER A 177 22.27 15.50 2.13
C SER A 177 20.84 15.99 2.31
N PHE A 178 20.49 16.22 3.57
CA PHE A 178 19.25 16.83 4.03
C PHE A 178 19.17 18.30 3.59
N ASP A 179 18.64 18.58 2.40
CA ASP A 179 17.66 19.65 2.13
C ASP A 179 17.34 19.70 0.62
N MET A 180 16.23 19.08 0.22
CA MET A 180 15.71 19.17 -1.16
C MET A 180 15.33 20.61 -1.56
N ASP A 181 15.15 21.51 -0.59
CA ASP A 181 14.78 22.91 -0.82
C ASP A 181 15.99 23.77 -1.25
N GLU A 182 17.23 23.28 -1.09
CA GLU A 182 18.46 24.02 -1.42
C GLU A 182 19.13 23.59 -2.73
N GLU A 183 18.67 22.52 -3.40
CA GLU A 183 19.26 22.09 -4.68
C GLU A 183 18.74 22.96 -5.84
N GLU A 184 19.64 23.68 -6.50
CA GLU A 184 19.32 24.53 -7.65
C GLU A 184 18.76 23.65 -8.80
N PRO A 185 17.55 23.94 -9.32
CA PRO A 185 16.91 23.07 -10.30
C PRO A 185 17.71 23.05 -11.60
N ASN A 186 17.99 21.85 -12.13
CA ASN A 186 18.65 21.72 -13.42
C ASN A 186 17.68 22.16 -14.54
N LEU A 187 17.97 23.31 -15.15
CA LEU A 187 17.16 23.86 -16.22
C LEU A 187 17.48 23.15 -17.55
N GLU A 188 16.44 22.82 -18.30
CA GLU A 188 16.58 22.12 -19.58
C GLU A 188 17.26 23.02 -20.65
N PRO A 189 18.45 22.65 -21.17
CA PRO A 189 19.15 23.48 -22.17
C PRO A 189 18.37 23.68 -23.47
N ALA A 190 17.56 22.71 -23.88
CA ALA A 190 16.73 22.78 -25.08
C ALA A 190 15.44 23.60 -24.91
N TRP A 191 15.26 24.27 -23.76
CA TRP A 191 14.05 25.04 -23.43
C TRP A 191 13.59 26.03 -24.50
N PRO A 192 14.46 26.79 -25.21
CA PRO A 192 14.02 27.72 -26.25
C PRO A 192 13.22 27.07 -27.40
N HIS A 193 13.45 25.78 -27.68
CA HIS A 193 12.62 25.01 -28.61
C HIS A 193 11.47 24.32 -27.90
N LEU A 194 11.74 23.64 -26.78
CA LEU A 194 10.74 22.85 -26.06
C LEU A 194 9.56 23.70 -25.57
N GLN A 195 9.79 24.92 -25.10
CA GLN A 195 8.73 25.85 -24.72
C GLN A 195 7.72 26.04 -25.86
N ILE A 196 8.20 26.22 -27.10
CA ILE A 196 7.34 26.46 -28.26
C ILE A 196 6.62 25.16 -28.67
N VAL A 197 7.28 24.00 -28.55
CA VAL A 197 6.67 22.69 -28.80
C VAL A 197 5.55 22.39 -27.79
N TYR A 198 5.74 22.72 -26.51
CA TYR A 198 4.70 22.61 -25.49
C TYR A 198 3.54 23.56 -25.74
N GLU A 199 3.83 24.83 -26.09
CA GLU A 199 2.79 25.78 -26.47
C GLU A 199 2.01 25.27 -27.70
N PHE A 200 2.70 24.74 -28.71
CA PHE A 200 2.07 24.13 -29.88
C PHE A 200 1.15 22.96 -29.49
N LEU A 201 1.61 22.04 -28.64
CA LEU A 201 0.78 20.94 -28.12
C LEU A 201 -0.45 21.45 -27.38
N LEU A 202 -0.29 22.45 -26.51
CA LEU A 202 -1.39 23.05 -25.78
C LEU A 202 -2.42 23.66 -26.73
N ARG A 203 -1.98 24.45 -27.73
CA ARG A 203 -2.87 25.04 -28.74
C ARG A 203 -3.57 23.98 -29.58
N TYR A 204 -2.86 22.92 -30.00
CA TYR A 204 -3.46 21.80 -30.73
C TYR A 204 -4.54 21.08 -29.92
N VAL A 205 -4.28 20.80 -28.64
CA VAL A 205 -5.25 20.15 -27.73
C VAL A 205 -6.46 21.04 -27.49
N VAL A 206 -6.27 22.36 -27.30
CA VAL A 206 -7.38 23.29 -27.01
C VAL A 206 -8.17 23.69 -28.26
N SER A 207 -7.56 23.66 -29.44
CA SER A 207 -8.19 24.11 -30.70
C SER A 207 -9.55 23.44 -30.97
N SER A 208 -10.52 24.23 -31.43
CA SER A 208 -11.82 23.77 -31.89
C SER A 208 -11.75 23.02 -33.22
N ASP A 209 -10.71 23.25 -34.01
CA ASP A 209 -10.52 22.62 -35.32
C ASP A 209 -9.99 21.18 -35.22
N THR A 210 -9.57 20.78 -34.01
CA THR A 210 -9.13 19.42 -33.69
C THR A 210 -10.34 18.53 -33.44
N ASP A 211 -10.71 17.70 -34.42
CA ASP A 211 -11.76 16.69 -34.25
C ASP A 211 -11.33 15.66 -33.18
N ALA A 212 -12.03 15.65 -32.05
CA ALA A 212 -11.76 14.75 -30.94
C ALA A 212 -11.84 13.27 -31.33
N LYS A 213 -12.61 12.91 -32.38
CA LYS A 213 -12.70 11.53 -32.88
C LYS A 213 -11.44 11.08 -33.61
N VAL A 214 -10.75 12.00 -34.28
CA VAL A 214 -9.50 11.75 -35.01
C VAL A 214 -8.33 11.85 -34.04
N ALA A 215 -8.24 12.94 -33.27
CA ALA A 215 -7.13 13.19 -32.35
C ALA A 215 -6.96 12.10 -31.28
N LYS A 216 -8.07 11.50 -30.77
CA LYS A 216 -8.00 10.40 -29.79
C LYS A 216 -7.31 9.13 -30.30
N LYS A 217 -7.16 8.97 -31.63
CA LYS A 217 -6.43 7.83 -32.21
C LYS A 217 -4.92 7.96 -32.00
N HIS A 218 -4.43 9.20 -31.89
CA HIS A 218 -3.00 9.48 -31.75
C HIS A 218 -2.64 9.91 -30.32
N VAL A 219 -3.53 10.61 -29.62
CA VAL A 219 -3.43 10.86 -28.17
C VAL A 219 -3.94 9.62 -27.45
N ASP A 220 -3.23 8.51 -27.59
CA ASP A 220 -3.62 7.22 -27.04
C ASP A 220 -3.09 7.02 -25.60
N GLN A 221 -3.25 5.81 -25.06
CA GLN A 221 -2.76 5.49 -23.72
C GLN A 221 -1.23 5.57 -23.62
N ASN A 222 -0.50 5.18 -24.67
CA ASN A 222 0.95 5.26 -24.68
C ASN A 222 1.42 6.72 -24.66
N PHE A 223 0.79 7.59 -25.43
CA PHE A 223 1.08 9.02 -25.41
C PHE A 223 0.91 9.59 -24.00
N VAL A 224 -0.18 9.24 -23.30
CA VAL A 224 -0.43 9.68 -21.93
C VAL A 224 0.63 9.18 -20.95
N VAL A 225 1.11 7.94 -21.09
CA VAL A 225 2.18 7.39 -20.22
C VAL A 225 3.47 8.17 -20.43
N HIS A 226 3.91 8.36 -21.67
CA HIS A 226 5.15 9.12 -21.95
C HIS A 226 5.02 10.58 -21.50
N LEU A 227 3.83 11.18 -21.62
CA LEU A 227 3.57 12.53 -21.09
C LEU A 227 3.67 12.57 -19.55
N LEU A 228 3.21 11.51 -18.86
CA LEU A 228 3.31 11.38 -17.41
C LEU A 228 4.76 11.16 -16.95
N ASP A 229 5.56 10.41 -17.71
CA ASP A 229 6.98 10.21 -17.39
C ASP A 229 7.77 11.54 -17.36
N LEU A 230 7.36 12.53 -18.16
CA LEU A 230 7.97 13.86 -18.19
C LEU A 230 7.66 14.71 -16.94
N PHE A 231 6.66 14.34 -16.11
CA PHE A 231 6.40 15.05 -14.86
C PHE A 231 7.55 14.92 -13.86
N ASP A 232 8.46 13.96 -14.06
CA ASP A 232 9.65 13.82 -13.22
C ASP A 232 10.79 14.80 -13.62
N SER A 233 10.55 15.70 -14.58
CA SER A 233 11.50 16.75 -14.97
C SER A 233 11.85 17.66 -13.80
N GLU A 234 13.13 17.98 -13.63
CA GLU A 234 13.62 18.92 -12.61
C GLU A 234 13.22 20.37 -12.94
N ASP A 235 12.97 20.69 -14.22
CA ASP A 235 12.59 22.03 -14.66
C ASP A 235 11.11 22.34 -14.34
N PRO A 236 10.82 23.26 -13.39
CA PRO A 236 9.44 23.59 -13.02
C PRO A 236 8.63 24.18 -14.17
N ARG A 237 9.28 24.81 -15.16
CA ARG A 237 8.58 25.39 -16.32
C ARG A 237 7.99 24.29 -17.20
N GLU A 238 8.72 23.19 -17.36
CA GLU A 238 8.23 22.02 -18.10
C GLU A 238 7.04 21.39 -17.38
N ARG A 239 7.14 21.20 -16.06
CA ARG A 239 6.05 20.64 -15.24
C ARG A 239 4.77 21.48 -15.30
N ASP A 240 4.86 22.80 -15.35
CA ASP A 240 3.67 23.67 -15.45
C ASP A 240 2.94 23.55 -16.80
N TYR A 241 3.67 23.40 -17.91
CA TYR A 241 3.07 23.08 -19.21
C TYR A 241 2.43 21.70 -19.19
N LEU A 242 3.14 20.69 -18.70
CA LEU A 242 2.63 19.32 -18.59
C LEU A 242 1.34 19.26 -17.77
N LYS A 243 1.31 19.96 -16.63
CA LYS A 243 0.13 20.13 -15.79
C LYS A 243 -1.06 20.64 -16.58
N THR A 244 -0.87 21.75 -17.27
CA THR A 244 -1.92 22.41 -18.04
C THR A 244 -2.39 21.51 -19.18
N ILE A 245 -1.47 20.92 -19.94
CA ILE A 245 -1.77 20.06 -21.09
C ILE A 245 -2.52 18.80 -20.65
N LEU A 246 -2.04 18.09 -19.62
CA LEU A 246 -2.68 16.88 -19.12
C LEU A 246 -4.09 17.18 -18.60
N HIS A 247 -4.28 18.31 -17.91
CA HIS A 247 -5.61 18.74 -17.48
C HIS A 247 -6.56 18.99 -18.67
N ARG A 248 -6.09 19.65 -19.74
CA ARG A 248 -6.88 19.86 -20.97
C ARG A 248 -7.20 18.54 -21.68
N ILE A 249 -6.25 17.61 -21.75
CA ILE A 249 -6.47 16.26 -22.31
C ILE A 249 -7.55 15.53 -21.50
N TYR A 250 -7.46 15.55 -20.16
CA TYR A 250 -8.45 14.94 -19.27
C TYR A 250 -9.86 15.53 -19.48
N GLY A 251 -9.95 16.85 -19.61
CA GLY A 251 -11.20 17.56 -19.86
C GLY A 251 -11.83 17.19 -21.21
N LYS A 252 -11.07 17.36 -22.30
CA LYS A 252 -11.54 17.21 -23.68
C LYS A 252 -11.78 15.76 -24.09
N PHE A 253 -10.89 14.84 -23.72
CA PHE A 253 -10.96 13.44 -24.15
C PHE A 253 -11.48 12.53 -23.04
N MET A 254 -12.81 12.50 -22.89
CA MET A 254 -13.47 11.75 -21.80
C MET A 254 -13.11 10.26 -21.76
N VAL A 255 -12.78 9.65 -22.91
CA VAL A 255 -12.40 8.23 -23.02
C VAL A 255 -11.11 7.90 -22.26
N HIS A 256 -10.18 8.84 -22.10
CA HIS A 256 -8.92 8.61 -21.40
C HIS A 256 -9.02 8.84 -19.89
N ARG A 257 -10.10 9.44 -19.38
CA ARG A 257 -10.23 9.78 -17.95
C ARG A 257 -10.00 8.59 -17.00
N PRO A 258 -10.56 7.39 -17.24
CA PRO A 258 -10.29 6.24 -16.38
C PRO A 258 -8.81 5.83 -16.41
N PHE A 259 -8.19 5.87 -17.59
CA PHE A 259 -6.78 5.53 -17.77
C PHE A 259 -5.86 6.54 -17.08
N ILE A 260 -6.06 7.84 -17.28
CA ILE A 260 -5.27 8.91 -16.66
C ILE A 260 -5.30 8.77 -15.14
N ARG A 261 -6.48 8.59 -14.53
CA ARG A 261 -6.58 8.38 -13.06
C ARG A 261 -5.79 7.15 -12.62
N LYS A 262 -5.88 6.04 -13.37
CA LYS A 262 -5.14 4.81 -13.05
C LYS A 262 -3.62 5.01 -13.20
N ALA A 263 -3.17 5.75 -14.22
CA ALA A 263 -1.76 6.02 -14.47
C ALA A 263 -1.16 6.93 -13.39
N ILE A 264 -1.87 8.01 -13.00
CA ILE A 264 -1.45 8.86 -11.88
C ILE A 264 -1.38 8.05 -10.57
N ASN A 265 -2.35 7.16 -10.32
CA ASN A 265 -2.28 6.27 -9.15
C ASN A 265 -1.03 5.38 -9.18
N PHE A 266 -0.65 4.87 -10.35
CA PHE A 266 0.56 4.07 -10.48
C PHE A 266 1.82 4.88 -10.15
N VAL A 267 1.90 6.14 -10.61
CA VAL A 267 2.98 7.06 -10.24
C VAL A 267 3.03 7.25 -8.71
N PHE A 268 1.88 7.49 -8.06
CA PHE A 268 1.82 7.63 -6.60
C PHE A 268 2.22 6.35 -5.87
N TYR A 269 1.84 5.17 -6.37
CA TYR A 269 2.27 3.90 -5.77
C TYR A 269 3.78 3.71 -5.86
N ARG A 270 4.37 3.95 -7.03
CA ARG A 270 5.82 3.87 -7.22
C ARG A 270 6.55 4.87 -6.33
N PHE A 271 6.06 6.11 -6.27
CA PHE A 271 6.61 7.15 -5.41
C PHE A 271 6.56 6.77 -3.92
N VAL A 272 5.41 6.36 -3.39
CA VAL A 272 5.26 6.11 -1.95
C VAL A 272 5.95 4.82 -1.49
N PHE A 273 5.98 3.78 -2.33
CA PHE A 273 6.38 2.44 -1.89
C PHE A 273 7.71 1.93 -2.48
N GLU A 274 8.23 2.57 -3.54
CA GLU A 274 9.43 2.10 -4.23
C GLU A 274 10.56 3.15 -4.23
N THR A 275 10.29 4.36 -4.74
CA THR A 275 11.37 5.33 -5.01
C THR A 275 11.53 6.41 -3.95
N GLU A 276 10.43 6.81 -3.26
CA GLU A 276 10.36 8.00 -2.38
C GLU A 276 10.85 9.32 -3.01
N HIS A 277 11.01 9.34 -4.33
CA HIS A 277 11.46 10.50 -5.10
C HIS A 277 10.67 10.60 -6.40
N HIS A 278 10.13 11.80 -6.67
CA HIS A 278 9.48 12.20 -7.90
C HIS A 278 9.21 13.71 -7.90
N ASN A 279 9.62 14.46 -8.93
CA ASN A 279 9.57 15.93 -8.92
C ASN A 279 8.16 16.51 -9.14
N GLY A 280 7.30 15.83 -9.90
CA GLY A 280 5.98 16.34 -10.30
C GLY A 280 4.79 15.98 -9.41
N ILE A 281 4.99 15.58 -8.15
CA ILE A 281 3.86 15.14 -7.30
C ILE A 281 2.89 16.29 -7.01
N ALA A 282 3.40 17.50 -6.77
CA ALA A 282 2.56 18.68 -6.50
C ALA A 282 1.65 19.01 -7.69
N GLU A 283 2.21 19.06 -8.90
CA GLU A 283 1.46 19.38 -10.12
C GLU A 283 0.41 18.31 -10.45
N LEU A 284 0.72 17.03 -10.24
CA LEU A 284 -0.26 15.95 -10.40
C LEU A 284 -1.41 16.09 -9.39
N LEU A 285 -1.12 16.50 -8.16
CA LEU A 285 -2.13 16.77 -7.14
C LEU A 285 -3.00 17.99 -7.48
N GLU A 286 -2.45 19.05 -8.09
CA GLU A 286 -3.27 20.19 -8.55
C GLU A 286 -4.31 19.76 -9.59
N ILE A 287 -3.91 18.93 -10.55
CA ILE A 287 -4.82 18.37 -11.55
C ILE A 287 -5.89 17.53 -10.85
N LEU A 288 -5.49 16.67 -9.92
CA LEU A 288 -6.41 15.83 -9.17
C LEU A 288 -7.38 16.65 -8.31
N GLY A 289 -6.94 17.74 -7.68
CA GLY A 289 -7.79 18.65 -6.93
C GLY A 289 -8.93 19.20 -7.79
N SER A 290 -8.61 19.66 -9.00
CA SER A 290 -9.62 20.09 -9.98
C SER A 290 -10.57 18.95 -10.39
N ILE A 291 -10.03 17.75 -10.62
CA ILE A 291 -10.81 16.56 -10.95
C ILE A 291 -11.78 16.17 -9.82
N ILE A 292 -11.30 16.17 -8.57
CA ILE A 292 -12.06 15.80 -7.37
C ILE A 292 -13.21 16.78 -7.16
N ASN A 293 -12.96 18.08 -7.32
CA ASN A 293 -14.01 19.09 -7.24
C ASN A 293 -15.13 18.84 -8.29
N GLY A 294 -14.77 18.34 -9.47
CA GLY A 294 -15.70 17.95 -10.53
C GLY A 294 -16.43 16.61 -10.34
N PHE A 295 -16.21 15.87 -9.25
CA PHE A 295 -16.90 14.59 -9.04
C PHE A 295 -18.41 14.75 -8.84
N ALA A 296 -19.17 13.88 -9.51
CA ALA A 296 -20.60 13.77 -9.32
C ALA A 296 -20.93 13.15 -7.95
N LEU A 297 -22.01 13.63 -7.33
CA LEU A 297 -22.58 13.06 -6.11
C LEU A 297 -23.73 12.09 -6.45
N PRO A 298 -23.86 10.97 -5.72
CA PRO A 298 -22.98 10.49 -4.65
C PRO A 298 -21.61 10.03 -5.18
N LEU A 299 -20.57 10.17 -4.36
CA LEU A 299 -19.22 9.73 -4.73
C LEU A 299 -19.18 8.23 -5.04
N LYS A 300 -18.52 7.88 -6.15
CA LYS A 300 -18.29 6.49 -6.52
C LYS A 300 -17.33 5.80 -5.55
N GLU A 301 -17.52 4.51 -5.34
CA GLU A 301 -16.67 3.70 -4.46
C GLU A 301 -15.20 3.68 -4.91
N GLU A 302 -14.93 3.70 -6.22
CA GLU A 302 -13.57 3.84 -6.75
C GLU A 302 -12.86 5.13 -6.27
N HIS A 303 -13.60 6.23 -6.09
CA HIS A 303 -13.03 7.50 -5.62
C HIS A 303 -12.72 7.44 -4.13
N LYS A 304 -13.57 6.77 -3.34
CA LYS A 304 -13.34 6.55 -1.90
C LYS A 304 -12.11 5.66 -1.67
N GLN A 305 -11.96 4.62 -2.50
CA GLN A 305 -10.76 3.78 -2.48
C GLN A 305 -9.52 4.55 -2.91
N PHE A 306 -9.62 5.46 -3.89
CA PHE A 306 -8.53 6.33 -4.30
C PHE A 306 -8.05 7.24 -3.15
N LEU A 307 -8.96 7.89 -2.43
CA LEU A 307 -8.62 8.67 -1.22
C LEU A 307 -7.83 7.81 -0.22
N GLN A 308 -8.38 6.66 0.17
CA GLN A 308 -7.80 5.83 1.24
C GLN A 308 -6.50 5.11 0.84
N ARG A 309 -6.38 4.70 -0.43
CA ARG A 309 -5.25 3.86 -0.88
C ARG A 309 -4.16 4.61 -1.61
N ALA A 310 -4.43 5.80 -2.17
CA ALA A 310 -3.44 6.57 -2.92
C ALA A 310 -3.14 7.92 -2.24
N LEU A 311 -4.17 8.73 -1.92
CA LEU A 311 -3.95 10.05 -1.32
C LEU A 311 -3.47 9.96 0.14
N MET A 312 -4.14 9.22 1.02
CA MET A 312 -3.71 9.15 2.42
C MET A 312 -2.26 8.65 2.60
N PRO A 313 -1.78 7.63 1.87
CA PRO A 313 -0.38 7.21 1.94
C PRO A 313 0.66 8.25 1.48
N LEU A 314 0.29 9.27 0.69
CA LEU A 314 1.21 10.35 0.28
C LEU A 314 1.71 11.21 1.44
N HIS A 315 1.13 11.10 2.64
CA HIS A 315 1.63 11.77 3.82
C HIS A 315 2.90 11.09 4.41
N LYS A 316 3.20 9.86 4.00
CA LYS A 316 4.33 9.09 4.54
C LYS A 316 5.73 9.59 4.13
N PRO A 317 6.00 9.89 2.84
CA PRO A 317 7.35 10.26 2.39
C PRO A 317 7.92 11.48 3.13
N LYS A 318 9.25 11.56 3.19
CA LYS A 318 9.95 12.62 3.93
C LYS A 318 9.79 13.99 3.27
N CYS A 319 9.78 14.04 1.94
CA CYS A 319 9.62 15.22 1.10
C CYS A 319 8.18 15.76 1.02
N LEU A 320 7.31 15.40 1.98
CA LEU A 320 5.94 15.91 2.09
C LEU A 320 5.82 17.45 1.96
N PRO A 321 6.69 18.28 2.55
CA PRO A 321 6.55 19.74 2.46
C PRO A 321 6.41 20.27 1.02
N ALA A 322 7.08 19.66 0.06
CA ALA A 322 7.08 20.08 -1.35
C ALA A 322 5.69 19.99 -2.02
N TYR A 323 4.78 19.15 -1.52
CA TYR A 323 3.45 18.93 -2.13
C TYR A 323 2.30 18.91 -1.11
N HIS A 324 2.57 19.24 0.15
CA HIS A 324 1.60 19.15 1.25
C HIS A 324 0.35 20.00 1.00
N GLN A 325 0.51 21.23 0.53
CA GLN A 325 -0.61 22.15 0.32
C GLN A 325 -1.61 21.58 -0.71
N GLN A 326 -1.11 21.04 -1.81
CA GLN A 326 -1.91 20.43 -2.86
C GLN A 326 -2.59 19.14 -2.38
N LEU A 327 -1.90 18.37 -1.51
CA LEU A 327 -2.47 17.17 -0.90
C LEU A 327 -3.59 17.51 0.08
N SER A 328 -3.37 18.48 0.99
CA SER A 328 -4.39 18.97 1.94
C SER A 328 -5.63 19.44 1.19
N TYR A 329 -5.44 20.21 0.10
CA TYR A 329 -6.54 20.62 -0.76
C TYR A 329 -7.32 19.42 -1.33
N CYS A 330 -6.64 18.39 -1.83
CA CYS A 330 -7.32 17.19 -2.33
C CYS A 330 -8.12 16.47 -1.24
N VAL A 331 -7.56 16.35 -0.03
CA VAL A 331 -8.20 15.68 1.12
C VAL A 331 -9.42 16.46 1.60
N THR A 332 -9.30 17.77 1.78
CA THR A 332 -10.41 18.64 2.20
C THR A 332 -11.54 18.65 1.18
N GLN A 333 -11.23 18.69 -0.13
CA GLN A 333 -12.26 18.57 -1.18
C GLN A 333 -13.05 17.24 -1.10
N PHE A 334 -12.42 16.14 -0.69
CA PHE A 334 -13.14 14.88 -0.48
C PHE A 334 -14.10 14.94 0.69
N VAL A 335 -13.67 15.54 1.81
CA VAL A 335 -14.50 15.69 3.02
C VAL A 335 -15.65 16.67 2.77
N GLU A 336 -15.42 17.75 2.02
CA GLU A 336 -16.46 18.71 1.63
C GLU A 336 -17.57 18.03 0.78
N LYS A 337 -17.19 17.12 -0.13
CA LYS A 337 -18.15 16.38 -0.98
C LYS A 337 -18.93 15.30 -0.23
N ASP A 338 -18.31 14.62 0.74
CA ASP A 338 -18.94 13.59 1.57
C ASP A 338 -18.37 13.66 3.00
N PRO A 339 -19.02 14.39 3.92
CA PRO A 339 -18.53 14.60 5.30
C PRO A 339 -18.29 13.31 6.09
N ARG A 340 -18.91 12.19 5.70
CA ARG A 340 -18.71 10.87 6.35
C ARG A 340 -17.28 10.34 6.15
N LEU A 341 -16.54 10.88 5.18
CA LEU A 341 -15.15 10.51 4.95
C LEU A 341 -14.20 11.10 5.99
N ALA A 342 -14.63 12.13 6.75
CA ALA A 342 -13.82 12.75 7.81
C ALA A 342 -13.26 11.74 8.81
N GLU A 343 -14.09 10.79 9.29
CA GLU A 343 -13.65 9.74 10.21
C GLU A 343 -12.45 8.96 9.64
N ALA A 344 -12.56 8.52 8.39
CA ALA A 344 -11.53 7.68 7.76
C ALA A 344 -10.25 8.47 7.44
N VAL A 345 -10.38 9.76 7.10
CA VAL A 345 -9.25 10.69 6.90
C VAL A 345 -8.51 10.92 8.21
N ILE A 346 -9.20 11.35 9.28
CA ILE A 346 -8.60 11.63 10.58
C ILE A 346 -7.90 10.39 11.15
N ARG A 347 -8.53 9.21 11.07
CA ARG A 347 -7.90 7.95 11.48
C ARG A 347 -6.63 7.63 10.69
N SER A 348 -6.58 7.99 9.41
CA SER A 348 -5.40 7.77 8.56
C SER A 348 -4.27 8.75 8.89
N LEU A 349 -4.59 10.03 9.13
CA LEU A 349 -3.61 11.02 9.60
C LEU A 349 -2.99 10.59 10.93
N LEU A 350 -3.81 10.17 11.90
CA LEU A 350 -3.34 9.65 13.18
C LEU A 350 -2.48 8.38 13.03
N LYS A 351 -2.81 7.51 12.08
CA LYS A 351 -2.03 6.30 11.79
C LYS A 351 -0.64 6.63 11.21
N PHE A 352 -0.54 7.68 10.41
CA PHE A 352 0.71 8.10 9.75
C PHE A 352 1.38 9.27 10.47
N TRP A 353 1.02 9.54 11.73
CA TRP A 353 1.53 10.68 12.48
C TRP A 353 3.07 10.66 12.56
N PRO A 354 3.76 11.73 12.18
CA PRO A 354 5.21 11.78 12.20
C PRO A 354 5.74 11.81 13.64
N LEU A 355 6.70 10.94 13.97
CA LEU A 355 7.31 10.86 15.31
C LEU A 355 8.73 11.45 15.37
N THR A 356 9.40 11.59 14.23
CA THR A 356 10.81 11.98 14.15
C THR A 356 11.05 13.26 13.35
N ASN A 357 10.01 13.84 12.76
CA ASN A 357 10.11 15.06 11.93
C ASN A 357 9.06 16.08 12.43
N SER A 358 9.53 17.08 13.17
CA SER A 358 8.68 18.11 13.79
C SER A 358 8.06 19.04 12.75
N HIS A 359 8.75 19.32 11.64
CA HIS A 359 8.20 20.14 10.56
C HIS A 359 6.97 19.47 9.92
N LYS A 360 7.06 18.15 9.64
CA LYS A 360 5.89 17.37 9.20
C LYS A 360 4.77 17.35 10.24
N GLU A 361 5.10 17.31 11.53
CA GLU A 361 4.09 17.35 12.59
C GLU A 361 3.31 18.68 12.58
N VAL A 362 3.99 19.81 12.33
CA VAL A 362 3.35 21.12 12.15
C VAL A 362 2.43 21.12 10.92
N LEU A 363 2.86 20.52 9.81
CA LEU A 363 2.03 20.38 8.59
C LEU A 363 0.76 19.55 8.86
N TYR A 364 0.91 18.40 9.51
CA TYR A 364 -0.22 17.54 9.91
C TYR A 364 -1.21 18.25 10.82
N LEU A 365 -0.72 19.05 11.79
CA LEU A 365 -1.59 19.85 12.65
C LEU A 365 -2.36 20.92 11.84
N GLY A 366 -1.73 21.47 10.80
CA GLY A 366 -2.38 22.40 9.88
C GLY A 366 -3.48 21.75 9.05
N GLU A 367 -3.19 20.64 8.38
CA GLU A 367 -4.19 19.89 7.62
C GLU A 367 -5.32 19.38 8.52
N LEU A 368 -4.98 18.90 9.72
CA LEU A 368 -5.97 18.45 10.69
C LEU A 368 -6.95 19.56 11.09
N GLU A 369 -6.49 20.80 11.23
CA GLU A 369 -7.37 21.95 11.48
C GLU A 369 -8.38 22.12 10.34
N GLU A 370 -7.91 22.16 9.09
CA GLU A 370 -8.76 22.31 7.89
C GLU A 370 -9.79 21.16 7.77
N VAL A 371 -9.36 19.92 8.05
CA VAL A 371 -10.26 18.75 8.04
C VAL A 371 -11.29 18.84 9.17
N LEU A 372 -10.89 19.28 10.36
CA LEU A 372 -11.80 19.44 11.50
C LEU A 372 -12.86 20.52 11.25
N GLU A 373 -12.53 21.63 10.57
CA GLU A 373 -13.51 22.64 10.16
C GLU A 373 -14.65 22.09 9.30
N LEU A 374 -14.36 21.05 8.50
CA LEU A 374 -15.34 20.39 7.63
C LEU A 374 -16.05 19.20 8.32
N THR A 375 -15.63 18.82 9.53
CA THR A 375 -16.08 17.60 10.20
C THR A 375 -17.36 17.84 11.00
N GLN A 376 -18.44 17.12 10.66
CA GLN A 376 -19.70 17.16 11.43
C GLN A 376 -19.56 16.51 12.81
N ALA A 377 -20.34 16.99 13.80
CA ALA A 377 -20.30 16.51 15.19
C ALA A 377 -20.46 14.99 15.33
N GLU A 378 -21.32 14.35 14.52
CA GLU A 378 -21.52 12.89 14.53
C GLU A 378 -20.25 12.11 14.13
N GLU A 379 -19.49 12.62 13.17
CA GLU A 379 -18.25 12.02 12.70
C GLU A 379 -17.10 12.30 13.67
N PHE A 380 -17.06 13.53 14.21
CA PHE A 380 -16.12 13.92 15.27
C PHE A 380 -16.24 13.02 16.51
N ALA A 381 -17.46 12.71 16.95
CA ALA A 381 -17.71 11.86 18.11
C ALA A 381 -17.04 10.47 18.02
N LYS A 382 -16.83 9.95 16.82
CA LYS A 382 -16.20 8.64 16.57
C LYS A 382 -14.68 8.66 16.69
N VAL A 383 -14.06 9.85 16.55
CA VAL A 383 -12.60 10.03 16.50
C VAL A 383 -12.05 10.92 17.60
N GLN A 384 -12.90 11.63 18.36
CA GLN A 384 -12.50 12.58 19.41
C GLN A 384 -11.47 12.01 20.39
N GLU A 385 -11.64 10.80 20.91
CA GLU A 385 -10.71 10.28 21.91
C GLU A 385 -9.30 9.99 21.36
N PRO A 386 -9.12 9.19 20.28
CA PRO A 386 -7.77 8.97 19.73
C PRO A 386 -7.15 10.26 19.21
N LEU A 387 -7.95 11.18 18.66
CA LEU A 387 -7.50 12.49 18.21
C LEU A 387 -6.93 13.32 19.36
N PHE A 388 -7.70 13.53 20.43
CA PHE A 388 -7.28 14.39 21.54
C PHE A 388 -6.20 13.75 22.41
N ARG A 389 -6.07 12.41 22.41
CA ARG A 389 -4.86 11.75 22.96
C ARG A 389 -3.60 12.12 22.17
N GLN A 390 -3.69 12.23 20.85
CA GLN A 390 -2.55 12.66 20.04
C GLN A 390 -2.28 14.16 20.24
N ILE A 391 -3.31 15.02 20.20
CA ILE A 391 -3.16 16.46 20.48
C ILE A 391 -2.54 16.70 21.87
N SER A 392 -2.94 15.93 22.89
CA SER A 392 -2.36 15.98 24.24
C SER A 392 -0.84 15.72 24.26
N ARG A 393 -0.34 14.83 23.39
CA ARG A 393 1.12 14.62 23.19
C ARG A 393 1.76 15.80 22.48
N CYS A 394 1.13 16.34 21.45
CA CYS A 394 1.65 17.48 20.70
C CYS A 394 1.74 18.74 21.59
N LEU A 395 0.75 18.95 22.47
CA LEU A 395 0.78 19.98 23.49
C LEU A 395 2.03 19.88 24.36
N THR A 396 2.33 18.68 24.88
CA THR A 396 3.49 18.43 25.76
C THR A 396 4.82 18.28 25.02
N SER A 397 4.85 18.54 23.70
CA SER A 397 6.08 18.48 22.91
C SER A 397 7.09 19.53 23.38
N SER A 398 8.35 19.12 23.53
CA SER A 398 9.45 20.05 23.83
C SER A 398 9.78 20.97 22.66
N HIS A 399 9.32 20.63 21.45
CA HIS A 399 9.52 21.41 20.23
C HIS A 399 8.49 22.52 20.14
N PHE A 400 8.92 23.77 20.34
CA PHE A 400 8.00 24.89 20.53
C PHE A 400 7.01 25.08 19.36
N GLN A 401 7.43 24.92 18.10
CA GLN A 401 6.52 25.09 16.94
C GLN A 401 5.38 24.05 16.93
N VAL A 402 5.63 22.84 17.43
CA VAL A 402 4.60 21.78 17.50
C VAL A 402 3.60 22.10 18.59
N ALA A 403 4.09 22.44 19.78
CA ALA A 403 3.25 22.82 20.91
C ALA A 403 2.42 24.08 20.61
N GLU A 404 3.05 25.11 20.04
CA GLU A 404 2.39 26.34 19.61
C GLU A 404 1.33 26.08 18.54
N ARG A 405 1.65 25.34 17.46
CA ARG A 405 0.69 25.03 16.41
C ARG A 405 -0.50 24.23 16.94
N SER A 406 -0.26 23.31 17.88
CA SER A 406 -1.31 22.57 18.56
C SER A 406 -2.21 23.50 19.37
N LEU A 407 -1.64 24.40 20.16
CA LEU A 407 -2.39 25.39 20.96
C LEU A 407 -3.21 26.36 20.09
N PHE A 408 -2.79 26.62 18.84
CA PHE A 408 -3.58 27.44 17.92
C PHE A 408 -4.86 26.79 17.41
N LEU A 409 -5.05 25.47 17.55
CA LEU A 409 -6.34 24.82 17.25
C LEU A 409 -7.50 25.43 18.04
N TRP A 410 -7.22 25.99 19.23
CA TRP A 410 -8.18 26.63 20.10
C TRP A 410 -8.54 28.07 19.71
N ASN A 411 -7.87 28.65 18.71
CA ASN A 411 -8.28 29.93 18.13
C ASN A 411 -9.42 29.75 17.12
N ASN A 412 -9.66 28.52 16.67
CA ASN A 412 -10.67 28.21 15.70
C ASN A 412 -12.04 28.06 16.37
N GLU A 413 -12.96 29.00 16.11
CA GLU A 413 -14.28 29.03 16.75
C GLU A 413 -15.07 27.74 16.52
N TYR A 414 -14.96 27.13 15.34
CA TYR A 414 -15.67 25.89 15.02
C TYR A 414 -15.16 24.71 15.85
N ILE A 415 -13.84 24.55 15.95
CA ILE A 415 -13.22 23.51 16.77
C ILE A 415 -13.57 23.72 18.25
N VAL A 416 -13.54 24.96 18.74
CA VAL A 416 -13.96 25.29 20.11
C VAL A 416 -15.42 24.89 20.37
N GLN A 417 -16.33 25.15 19.42
CA GLN A 417 -17.73 24.74 19.53
C GLN A 417 -17.89 23.21 19.56
N LEU A 418 -17.18 22.48 18.69
CA LEU A 418 -17.17 21.01 18.71
C LEU A 418 -16.67 20.47 20.06
N VAL A 419 -15.55 21.01 20.55
CA VAL A 419 -14.98 20.62 21.84
C VAL A 419 -15.94 20.95 22.99
N ALA A 420 -16.62 22.09 22.96
CA ALA A 420 -17.59 22.47 24.00
C ALA A 420 -18.80 21.53 24.09
N GLN A 421 -19.25 20.99 22.94
CA GLN A 421 -20.31 19.96 22.88
C GLN A 421 -19.85 18.61 23.43
N HIS A 422 -18.56 18.29 23.29
CA HIS A 422 -17.95 17.01 23.66
C HIS A 422 -17.02 17.09 24.90
N ARG A 423 -17.18 18.16 25.69
CA ARG A 423 -16.24 18.53 26.76
C ARG A 423 -16.04 17.44 27.82
N GLU A 424 -17.06 16.65 28.13
CA GLU A 424 -16.97 15.55 29.10
C GLU A 424 -15.97 14.47 28.70
N SER A 425 -15.78 14.25 27.40
CA SER A 425 -14.82 13.27 26.86
C SER A 425 -13.47 13.89 26.53
N VAL A 426 -13.47 15.12 26.02
CA VAL A 426 -12.24 15.80 25.55
C VAL A 426 -11.41 16.38 26.69
N LEU A 427 -12.03 17.09 27.64
CA LEU A 427 -11.32 17.81 28.70
C LEU A 427 -10.43 16.91 29.57
N PRO A 428 -10.87 15.72 30.03
CA PRO A 428 -10.02 14.82 30.79
C PRO A 428 -8.74 14.37 30.04
N LEU A 429 -8.75 14.36 28.71
CA LEU A 429 -7.60 13.91 27.90
C LEU A 429 -6.50 14.97 27.75
N VAL A 430 -6.88 16.25 27.80
CA VAL A 430 -5.96 17.37 27.56
C VAL A 430 -5.54 18.11 28.83
N ILE A 431 -6.32 18.01 29.91
CA ILE A 431 -6.05 18.78 31.13
C ILE A 431 -4.66 18.51 31.71
N ALA A 432 -4.23 17.24 31.74
CA ALA A 432 -2.92 16.86 32.27
C ALA A 432 -1.78 17.48 31.46
N ALA A 433 -1.92 17.54 30.14
CA ALA A 433 -0.96 18.17 29.25
C ALA A 433 -0.87 19.70 29.49
N LEU A 434 -2.03 20.36 29.64
CA LEU A 434 -2.09 21.80 29.89
C LEU A 434 -1.52 22.17 31.27
N GLU A 435 -1.81 21.39 32.31
CA GLU A 435 -1.26 21.60 33.66
C GLU A 435 0.26 21.37 33.69
N HIS A 436 0.74 20.33 33.01
CA HIS A 436 2.18 20.07 32.89
C HIS A 436 2.90 21.23 32.18
N ASN A 437 2.38 21.68 31.04
CA ASN A 437 2.96 22.79 30.29
C ASN A 437 2.94 24.11 31.07
N ALA A 438 1.87 24.37 31.83
CA ALA A 438 1.77 25.54 32.67
C ALA A 438 2.83 25.55 33.79
N LYS A 439 3.29 24.39 34.27
CA LYS A 439 4.33 24.33 35.30
C LYS A 439 5.75 24.28 34.72
N HIS A 440 5.94 23.62 33.57
CA HIS A 440 7.25 23.14 33.15
C HIS A 440 7.70 23.57 31.74
N HIS A 441 6.83 24.15 30.91
CA HIS A 441 7.22 24.48 29.53
C HIS A 441 8.24 25.63 29.49
N TRP A 442 9.38 25.41 28.84
CA TRP A 442 10.51 26.36 28.82
C TRP A 442 10.25 27.63 28.00
N ASN A 443 9.42 27.53 26.95
CA ASN A 443 9.13 28.64 26.04
C ASN A 443 8.00 29.54 26.60
N PRO A 444 8.24 30.86 26.80
CA PRO A 444 7.25 31.79 27.34
C PRO A 444 5.98 31.97 26.48
N ALA A 445 6.09 31.91 25.15
CA ALA A 445 4.95 32.07 24.24
C ALA A 445 3.99 30.88 24.37
N VAL A 446 4.54 29.65 24.32
CA VAL A 446 3.77 28.42 24.55
C VAL A 446 3.13 28.41 25.95
N HIS A 447 3.86 28.88 26.96
CA HIS A 447 3.33 29.01 28.31
C HIS A 447 2.14 29.99 28.36
N SER A 448 2.25 31.18 27.75
CA SER A 448 1.15 32.14 27.68
C SER A 448 -0.07 31.59 26.93
N LEU A 449 0.13 30.91 25.79
CA LEU A 449 -0.94 30.26 25.04
C LEU A 449 -1.62 29.16 25.85
N THR A 450 -0.84 28.36 26.60
CA THR A 450 -1.36 27.32 27.49
C THR A 450 -2.29 27.92 28.55
N LEU A 451 -1.90 29.04 29.16
CA LEU A 451 -2.75 29.73 30.15
C LEU A 451 -4.06 30.25 29.55
N ASN A 452 -4.02 30.75 28.32
CA ASN A 452 -5.23 31.19 27.60
C ASN A 452 -6.19 30.01 27.35
N VAL A 453 -5.67 28.88 26.89
CA VAL A 453 -6.48 27.66 26.66
C VAL A 453 -7.05 27.11 27.97
N ARG A 454 -6.27 27.13 29.06
CA ARG A 454 -6.78 26.75 30.40
C ARG A 454 -7.95 27.63 30.83
N LYS A 455 -7.80 28.94 30.68
CA LYS A 455 -8.86 29.90 31.00
C LYS A 455 -10.12 29.65 30.17
N MET A 456 -9.98 29.38 28.88
CA MET A 456 -11.11 29.02 28.02
C MET A 456 -11.85 27.78 28.54
N PHE A 457 -11.14 26.71 28.91
CA PHE A 457 -11.81 25.50 29.45
C PHE A 457 -12.52 25.76 30.79
N GLN A 458 -11.96 26.65 31.64
CA GLN A 458 -12.64 27.09 32.87
C GLN A 458 -13.93 27.88 32.57
N GLU A 459 -13.94 28.70 31.53
CA GLU A 459 -15.11 29.46 31.09
C GLU A 459 -16.18 28.55 30.45
N ILE A 460 -15.78 27.48 29.75
CA ILE A 460 -16.70 26.50 29.16
C ILE A 460 -17.43 25.69 30.24
N ASP A 461 -16.70 25.12 31.21
CA ASP A 461 -17.27 24.30 32.29
C ASP A 461 -16.34 24.24 33.50
N GLY A 462 -16.40 25.27 34.35
CA GLY A 462 -15.58 25.38 35.57
C GLY A 462 -15.70 24.18 36.52
N PRO A 463 -16.90 23.66 36.83
CA PRO A 463 -17.06 22.48 37.68
C PRO A 463 -16.41 21.21 37.10
N LEU A 464 -16.51 20.98 35.78
CA LEU A 464 -15.83 19.86 35.14
C LEU A 464 -14.31 20.06 35.14
N TYR A 465 -13.85 21.27 34.84
CA TYR A 465 -12.43 21.63 34.87
C TYR A 465 -11.79 21.31 36.22
N GLU A 466 -12.39 21.78 37.31
CA GLU A 466 -11.81 21.59 38.64
C GLU A 466 -11.79 20.11 39.06
N ARG A 467 -12.83 19.34 38.70
CA ARG A 467 -12.84 17.88 38.93
C ARG A 467 -11.73 17.18 38.15
N CYS A 468 -11.55 17.49 36.87
CA CYS A 468 -10.51 16.87 36.04
C CYS A 468 -9.10 17.25 36.53
N ARG A 469 -8.94 18.50 36.99
CA ARG A 469 -7.69 18.96 37.59
C ARG A 469 -7.35 18.22 38.88
N GLN A 470 -8.31 18.05 39.79
CA GLN A 470 -8.12 17.27 41.03
C GLN A 470 -7.74 15.82 40.73
N GLN A 471 -8.43 15.18 39.78
CA GLN A 471 -8.08 13.83 39.34
C GLN A 471 -6.66 13.74 38.77
N CYS A 472 -6.23 14.75 38.01
CA CYS A 472 -4.86 14.83 37.50
C CYS A 472 -3.83 14.94 38.63
N GLU A 473 -4.08 15.79 39.62
CA GLU A 473 -3.21 15.96 40.79
C GLU A 473 -3.13 14.67 41.63
N GLU A 474 -4.26 13.97 41.83
CA GLU A 474 -4.29 12.66 42.51
C GLU A 474 -3.53 11.58 41.73
N GLU A 475 -3.68 11.53 40.41
CA GLU A 475 -2.92 10.61 39.56
C GLU A 475 -1.42 10.90 39.57
N GLU A 476 -1.02 12.17 39.58
CA GLU A 476 0.37 12.61 39.69
C GLU A 476 0.99 12.12 41.01
N GLN A 477 0.31 12.36 42.14
CA GLN A 477 0.73 11.87 43.46
C GLN A 477 0.87 10.34 43.49
N ARG A 478 -0.12 9.60 42.97
CA ARG A 478 -0.04 8.13 42.87
C ARG A 478 1.14 7.66 42.04
N ARG A 479 1.45 8.34 40.92
CA ARG A 479 2.60 8.01 40.07
C ARG A 479 3.92 8.28 40.79
N GLU A 480 4.01 9.35 41.57
CA GLU A 480 5.18 9.67 42.40
C GLU A 480 5.38 8.64 43.52
N GLU A 481 4.32 8.26 44.24
CA GLU A 481 4.32 7.20 45.24
C GLU A 481 4.75 5.86 44.65
N ASP A 482 4.21 5.50 43.47
CA ASP A 482 4.59 4.29 42.74
C ASP A 482 6.06 4.32 42.28
N GLN A 483 6.57 5.49 41.86
CA GLN A 483 8.00 5.65 41.56
C GLN A 483 8.87 5.55 42.81
N HIS A 484 8.44 6.15 43.92
CA HIS A 484 9.17 6.09 45.19
C HIS A 484 9.21 4.66 45.73
N ARG A 485 8.07 3.96 45.71
CA ARG A 485 7.99 2.52 46.07
C ARG A 485 8.90 1.67 45.18
N ARG A 486 8.95 1.95 43.87
CA ARG A 486 9.89 1.28 42.96
C ARG A 486 11.34 1.57 43.34
N ARG A 487 11.71 2.82 43.60
CA ARG A 487 13.07 3.20 44.04
C ARG A 487 13.48 2.48 45.32
N GLN A 488 12.61 2.45 46.33
CA GLN A 488 12.87 1.73 47.58
C GLN A 488 13.08 0.22 47.36
N GLN A 489 12.26 -0.40 46.50
CA GLN A 489 12.44 -1.80 46.14
C GLN A 489 13.81 -2.03 45.49
N TRP A 490 14.24 -1.15 44.59
CA TRP A 490 15.57 -1.22 43.97
C TRP A 490 16.71 -1.07 44.97
N GLU A 491 16.62 -0.11 45.88
CA GLU A 491 17.63 0.10 46.92
C GLU A 491 17.75 -1.11 47.85
N ALA A 492 16.62 -1.72 48.24
CA ALA A 492 16.63 -2.93 49.06
C ALA A 492 17.32 -4.11 48.35
N ILE A 493 17.07 -4.26 47.03
CA ILE A 493 17.73 -5.29 46.21
C ILE A 493 19.22 -5.05 46.13
N GLU A 494 19.64 -3.80 45.92
CA GLU A 494 21.05 -3.43 45.84
C GLU A 494 21.77 -3.69 47.18
N GLN A 495 21.16 -3.31 48.31
CA GLN A 495 21.70 -3.58 49.64
C GLN A 495 21.85 -5.08 49.91
N ALA A 496 20.82 -5.88 49.57
CA ALA A 496 20.86 -7.33 49.72
C ALA A 496 21.97 -7.97 48.86
N ALA A 497 22.15 -7.49 47.63
CA ALA A 497 23.24 -7.93 46.75
C ALA A 497 24.63 -7.57 47.29
N ARG A 498 24.81 -6.37 47.88
CA ARG A 498 26.07 -5.93 48.49
C ARG A 498 26.45 -6.78 49.72
N VAL A 499 25.49 -7.10 50.59
CA VAL A 499 25.70 -7.96 51.77
C VAL A 499 26.06 -9.40 51.36
N ALA A 500 25.41 -9.92 50.31
CA ALA A 500 25.76 -11.21 49.75
C ALA A 500 27.19 -11.26 49.20
N ALA A 501 27.66 -10.18 48.57
CA ALA A 501 29.02 -10.08 48.04
C ALA A 501 30.10 -9.99 49.14
N SER A 502 29.79 -9.38 50.30
CA SER A 502 30.75 -9.24 51.41
C SER A 502 30.86 -10.47 52.32
N SER A 503 29.94 -11.44 52.22
CA SER A 503 29.86 -12.60 53.13
C SER A 503 30.74 -13.81 52.76
N GLY A 504 31.64 -13.70 51.77
CA GLY A 504 32.81 -14.58 51.63
C GLY A 504 32.59 -16.10 51.44
N GLY A 505 31.43 -16.56 50.96
CA GLY A 505 31.19 -17.98 50.69
C GLY A 505 31.92 -18.46 49.43
N ALA A 506 32.81 -19.46 49.57
CA ALA A 506 33.56 -20.11 48.51
C ALA A 506 32.67 -20.86 47.50
N ASN A 507 32.05 -20.09 46.62
CA ASN A 507 31.59 -20.40 45.27
C ASN A 507 30.94 -19.10 44.83
N GLY A 508 31.44 -18.48 43.76
CA GLY A 508 31.01 -17.17 43.25
C GLY A 508 29.58 -17.15 42.68
N MET A 509 28.62 -17.81 43.32
CA MET A 509 27.19 -17.70 43.06
C MET A 509 26.59 -16.75 44.09
N LEU A 510 26.08 -15.61 43.60
CA LEU A 510 25.10 -14.80 44.30
C LEU A 510 24.05 -15.75 44.96
N PRO A 511 23.68 -15.55 46.24
CA PRO A 511 22.77 -16.44 46.94
C PRO A 511 21.51 -16.65 46.12
N ARG A 512 21.26 -17.91 45.75
CA ARG A 512 20.23 -18.35 44.79
C ARG A 512 18.78 -18.07 45.21
N ARG A 513 18.55 -17.23 46.24
CA ARG A 513 17.23 -16.95 46.84
C ARG A 513 17.18 -15.58 47.55
N LEU A 514 17.56 -14.47 46.91
CA LEU A 514 17.30 -13.16 47.52
C LEU A 514 15.91 -12.59 47.19
N LEU A 515 15.23 -13.05 46.12
CA LEU A 515 13.81 -12.72 45.89
C LEU A 515 13.03 -13.94 45.35
N PRO A 516 11.76 -14.12 45.76
CA PRO A 516 10.81 -14.95 45.03
C PRO A 516 10.79 -14.57 43.55
N ALA A 517 10.67 -15.57 42.67
CA ALA A 517 10.69 -15.38 41.22
C ALA A 517 9.65 -14.35 40.70
N LYS A 518 8.57 -14.16 41.47
CA LYS A 518 7.52 -13.18 41.21
C LYS A 518 8.01 -11.73 41.37
N ASP A 519 8.86 -11.47 42.36
CA ASP A 519 9.35 -10.14 42.70
C ASP A 519 10.54 -9.74 41.81
N LEU A 520 11.37 -10.71 41.42
CA LEU A 520 12.39 -10.54 40.38
C LEU A 520 11.77 -10.27 38.99
N GLY A 521 10.66 -10.95 38.69
CA GLY A 521 9.87 -10.69 37.48
C GLY A 521 9.26 -9.30 37.43
N SER A 522 8.76 -8.78 38.56
CA SER A 522 8.20 -7.41 38.59
C SER A 522 9.28 -6.33 38.44
N VAL A 523 10.46 -6.56 39.01
CA VAL A 523 11.61 -5.65 39.00
C VAL A 523 12.27 -5.63 37.61
N SER A 524 12.50 -6.79 37.00
CA SER A 524 13.18 -6.90 35.71
C SER A 524 12.34 -6.46 34.49
N VAL A 525 11.00 -6.53 34.57
CA VAL A 525 10.13 -5.96 33.53
C VAL A 525 10.21 -4.42 33.49
N GLN A 526 10.64 -3.78 34.59
CA GLN A 526 10.52 -2.35 34.79
C GLN A 526 11.83 -1.54 34.65
N ASP A 527 13.00 -2.17 34.55
CA ASP A 527 14.29 -1.44 34.54
C ASP A 527 15.22 -1.87 33.40
N ALA A 528 15.86 -0.88 32.78
CA ALA A 528 16.82 -1.05 31.69
C ALA A 528 18.21 -1.48 32.21
N TYR A 529 18.54 -1.18 33.47
CA TYR A 529 19.85 -1.44 34.06
C TYR A 529 20.08 -2.93 34.35
N LEU A 530 19.05 -3.68 34.79
CA LEU A 530 19.14 -5.14 34.91
C LEU A 530 19.34 -5.87 33.58
N ARG A 531 18.91 -5.27 32.45
CA ARG A 531 19.20 -5.81 31.11
C ARG A 531 20.67 -5.63 30.72
N GLY A 532 21.38 -4.66 31.31
CA GLY A 532 22.81 -4.43 31.08
C GLY A 532 23.74 -5.24 31.99
N VAL A 533 23.36 -5.49 33.24
CA VAL A 533 24.22 -6.16 34.24
C VAL A 533 24.18 -7.70 34.14
N ALA A 534 23.15 -8.27 33.53
CA ALA A 534 22.98 -9.71 33.41
C ALA A 534 23.84 -10.33 32.29
N ALA A 535 25.15 -10.04 32.27
CA ALA A 535 26.11 -10.73 31.41
C ALA A 535 26.41 -12.17 31.88
N ALA A 536 25.98 -12.55 33.10
CA ALA A 536 26.12 -13.90 33.64
C ALA A 536 25.01 -14.83 33.10
N PRO A 537 25.33 -15.86 32.29
CA PRO A 537 24.32 -16.75 31.67
C PRO A 537 23.43 -17.46 32.69
N GLU A 538 23.96 -17.69 33.89
CA GLU A 538 23.32 -18.48 34.95
C GLU A 538 22.12 -17.79 35.62
N LEU A 539 22.02 -16.45 35.52
CA LEU A 539 20.91 -15.67 36.09
C LEU A 539 19.66 -15.68 35.21
N TRP A 540 19.83 -15.85 33.90
CA TRP A 540 18.72 -15.81 32.95
C TRP A 540 17.83 -17.04 33.00
N GLN A 541 18.40 -18.20 33.32
CA GLN A 541 17.65 -19.46 33.39
C GLN A 541 16.49 -19.40 34.39
N PRO A 542 16.69 -19.05 35.68
CA PRO A 542 15.58 -18.95 36.62
C PRO A 542 14.55 -17.87 36.24
N LEU A 543 14.97 -16.73 35.68
CA LEU A 543 14.09 -15.66 35.22
C LEU A 543 13.20 -16.09 34.04
N ALA A 544 13.80 -16.78 33.07
CA ALA A 544 13.09 -17.33 31.92
C ALA A 544 12.10 -18.43 32.34
N LEU A 545 12.48 -19.29 33.30
CA LEU A 545 11.62 -20.36 33.81
C LEU A 545 10.48 -19.87 34.70
N ALA A 546 10.67 -18.75 35.41
CA ALA A 546 9.61 -18.08 36.15
C ALA A 546 8.52 -17.52 35.22
N ARG A 547 8.94 -16.95 34.09
CA ARG A 547 8.03 -16.44 33.05
C ARG A 547 7.44 -17.58 32.20
N TRP A 548 8.19 -18.65 31.99
CA TRP A 548 7.84 -19.78 31.12
C TRP A 548 8.11 -21.13 31.81
N PRO A 549 7.19 -21.62 32.68
CA PRO A 549 7.40 -22.79 33.56
C PRO A 549 7.64 -24.15 32.88
N GLY A 550 7.79 -24.21 31.55
CA GLY A 550 8.08 -25.42 30.77
C GLY A 550 9.10 -25.23 29.64
N GLY A 551 9.82 -24.09 29.60
CA GLY A 551 10.70 -23.73 28.48
C GLY A 551 11.97 -24.59 28.32
N VAL A 552 12.33 -25.37 29.35
CA VAL A 552 13.58 -26.17 29.39
C VAL A 552 13.71 -27.14 28.22
N ALA A 553 12.59 -27.71 27.75
CA ALA A 553 12.61 -28.73 26.70
C ALA A 553 12.76 -28.17 25.28
N LEU A 554 12.53 -26.86 25.06
CA LEU A 554 12.31 -26.27 23.73
C LEU A 554 13.36 -25.26 23.29
N TYR A 555 14.08 -24.62 24.22
CA TYR A 555 15.06 -23.58 23.91
C TYR A 555 16.42 -23.99 24.48
N GLY A 556 17.34 -24.42 23.61
CA GLY A 556 18.59 -25.13 23.93
C GLY A 556 19.66 -24.35 24.69
N GLY A 557 19.31 -23.71 25.81
CA GLY A 557 20.24 -23.12 26.77
C GLY A 557 20.46 -21.61 26.66
N ASP A 558 19.93 -20.93 25.65
CA ASP A 558 20.03 -19.47 25.53
C ASP A 558 18.87 -18.77 26.27
N TRP A 559 19.04 -18.67 27.58
CA TRP A 559 18.04 -18.15 28.50
C TRP A 559 17.87 -16.62 28.42
N HIS A 560 18.92 -15.91 27.98
CA HIS A 560 18.89 -14.45 27.85
C HIS A 560 17.96 -14.03 26.71
N ALA A 561 18.11 -14.65 25.54
CA ALA A 561 17.24 -14.41 24.40
C ALA A 561 15.77 -14.76 24.71
N LEU A 562 15.53 -15.87 25.43
CA LEU A 562 14.20 -16.30 25.83
C LEU A 562 13.53 -15.28 26.77
N TYR A 563 14.26 -14.73 27.72
CA TYR A 563 13.73 -13.76 28.68
C TYR A 563 13.48 -12.38 28.06
N CYS A 564 14.40 -11.89 27.23
CA CYS A 564 14.28 -10.58 26.56
C CYS A 564 13.19 -10.54 25.47
N SER A 565 12.66 -11.70 25.06
CA SER A 565 11.54 -11.77 24.14
C SER A 565 10.28 -11.10 24.72
N ARG A 566 9.81 -10.02 24.08
CA ARG A 566 8.61 -9.27 24.49
C ARG A 566 7.29 -9.92 24.10
N ALA A 567 7.33 -11.04 23.38
CA ALA A 567 6.14 -11.75 22.95
C ALA A 567 5.50 -12.50 24.14
N ALA A 568 4.20 -12.80 24.05
CA ALA A 568 3.71 -14.05 24.64
C ALA A 568 4.55 -15.22 24.06
N MET A 569 4.46 -16.46 24.53
CA MET A 569 4.94 -17.56 23.67
C MET A 569 3.98 -17.63 22.47
N PRO A 570 4.36 -17.07 21.31
CA PRO A 570 4.32 -17.87 20.10
C PRO A 570 5.63 -17.66 19.33
N THR A 571 6.27 -18.72 18.82
CA THR A 571 5.84 -19.29 17.53
C THR A 571 6.58 -20.61 17.27
N ALA A 572 6.32 -21.64 18.08
CA ALA A 572 6.73 -23.00 17.74
C ALA A 572 6.20 -23.40 16.34
N PHE A 573 5.07 -22.82 15.92
CA PHE A 573 4.46 -23.06 14.62
C PHE A 573 5.30 -22.54 13.42
N PRO A 574 5.61 -21.24 13.25
CA PRO A 574 6.53 -20.76 12.21
C PRO A 574 7.87 -21.51 12.13
N LEU A 575 8.55 -21.73 13.26
CA LEU A 575 9.81 -22.48 13.27
C LEU A 575 9.64 -23.95 12.86
N ALA A 576 8.55 -24.60 13.28
CA ALA A 576 8.23 -25.96 12.83
C ALA A 576 7.87 -25.98 11.34
N VAL A 577 7.13 -24.98 10.85
CA VAL A 577 6.79 -24.82 9.43
C VAL A 577 8.04 -24.63 8.59
N ASP A 578 8.98 -23.80 9.01
CA ASP A 578 10.25 -23.58 8.29
C ASP A 578 11.08 -24.87 8.22
N ARG A 579 11.13 -25.63 9.32
CA ARG A 579 11.78 -26.96 9.35
C ARG A 579 11.09 -27.96 8.41
N VAL A 580 9.76 -27.99 8.41
CA VAL A 580 8.97 -28.85 7.53
C VAL A 580 9.17 -28.49 6.05
N CYS A 581 9.19 -27.20 5.73
CA CYS A 581 9.45 -26.70 4.38
C CYS A 581 10.87 -27.06 3.93
N ALA A 582 11.87 -26.90 4.80
CA ALA A 582 13.26 -27.26 4.52
C ALA A 582 13.44 -28.76 4.27
N LEU A 583 12.82 -29.62 5.11
CA LEU A 583 12.82 -31.07 4.93
C LEU A 583 12.13 -31.48 3.62
N THR A 584 11.00 -30.86 3.29
CA THR A 584 10.27 -31.12 2.04
C THR A 584 11.09 -30.71 0.82
N ALA A 585 11.72 -29.53 0.85
CA ALA A 585 12.60 -29.07 -0.23
C ALA A 585 13.84 -29.95 -0.40
N ALA A 586 14.40 -30.49 0.69
CA ALA A 586 15.49 -31.47 0.61
C ALA A 586 15.05 -32.77 -0.06
N GLN A 587 13.84 -33.26 0.24
CA GLN A 587 13.28 -34.47 -0.39
C GLN A 587 12.91 -34.23 -1.87
N GLN A 588 12.38 -33.06 -2.22
CA GLN A 588 12.12 -32.66 -3.60
C GLN A 588 13.40 -32.69 -4.45
N ARG A 589 14.50 -32.12 -3.94
CA ARG A 589 15.80 -32.12 -4.63
C ARG A 589 16.33 -33.53 -4.85
N ARG A 590 16.20 -34.41 -3.85
CA ARG A 590 16.60 -35.83 -3.98
C ARG A 590 15.75 -36.56 -5.02
N TRP A 591 14.43 -36.38 -4.99
CA TRP A 591 13.52 -36.99 -5.97
C TRP A 591 13.80 -36.51 -7.41
N GLN A 592 14.10 -35.21 -7.59
CA GLN A 592 14.50 -34.67 -8.90
C GLN A 592 15.83 -35.26 -9.39
N ALA A 593 16.81 -35.44 -8.49
CA ALA A 593 18.09 -36.07 -8.81
C ALA A 593 17.92 -37.56 -9.20
N GLU A 594 17.06 -38.30 -8.50
CA GLU A 594 16.73 -39.70 -8.82
C GLU A 594 16.03 -39.82 -10.19
N GLN A 595 15.13 -38.90 -10.54
CA GLN A 595 14.48 -38.85 -11.86
C GLN A 595 15.47 -38.54 -13.00
N GLN A 596 16.47 -37.68 -12.73
CA GLN A 596 17.53 -37.38 -13.70
C GLN A 596 18.50 -38.56 -13.90
N GLN A 597 18.85 -39.26 -12.81
CA GLN A 597 19.67 -40.49 -12.89
C GLN A 597 18.92 -41.65 -13.57
N GLY A 598 17.62 -41.81 -13.32
CA GLY A 598 16.79 -42.82 -13.98
C GLY A 598 16.66 -42.61 -15.50
N LYS A 599 16.62 -41.35 -15.96
CA LYS A 599 16.65 -41.03 -17.40
C LYS A 599 18.02 -41.31 -18.03
N ALA A 600 19.12 -41.06 -17.33
CA ALA A 600 20.47 -41.38 -17.80
C ALA A 600 20.73 -42.90 -17.91
N ALA A 601 20.14 -43.70 -17.02
CA ALA A 601 20.25 -45.16 -17.03
C ALA A 601 19.41 -45.85 -18.13
N SER A 602 18.38 -45.18 -18.66
CA SER A 602 17.52 -45.74 -19.72
C SER A 602 18.12 -45.69 -21.14
N GLY A 603 19.35 -45.19 -21.29
CA GLY A 603 20.05 -45.03 -22.59
C GLY A 603 21.14 -46.07 -22.90
N GLY A 604 21.32 -47.14 -22.12
CA GLY A 604 22.37 -48.13 -22.35
C GLY A 604 21.88 -49.57 -22.20
N SER A 605 21.90 -50.34 -23.30
CA SER A 605 21.59 -51.77 -23.31
C SER A 605 22.73 -52.61 -22.72
N GLY A 606 22.38 -53.67 -21.99
CA GLY A 606 23.13 -54.93 -22.05
C GLY A 606 23.83 -55.39 -20.77
N ALA A 607 23.22 -56.44 -20.19
CA ALA A 607 23.85 -57.60 -19.55
C ALA A 607 24.14 -57.64 -18.03
N ALA A 608 23.76 -58.82 -17.51
CA ALA A 608 24.20 -59.53 -16.30
C ALA A 608 23.62 -59.12 -14.93
N ALA A 609 22.69 -59.97 -14.46
CA ALA A 609 22.36 -60.12 -13.05
C ALA A 609 23.56 -60.71 -12.27
N PRO A 610 23.69 -60.34 -10.98
CA PRO A 610 23.92 -61.39 -10.00
C PRO A 610 22.97 -61.31 -8.79
N SER A 611 22.85 -62.48 -8.20
CA SER A 611 22.00 -62.95 -7.12
C SER A 611 22.30 -62.35 -5.74
N SER A 612 21.23 -62.28 -4.94
CA SER A 612 21.16 -62.55 -3.48
C SER A 612 22.29 -62.07 -2.57
N GLY A 613 21.96 -61.13 -1.69
CA GLY A 613 22.67 -60.98 -0.41
C GLY A 613 22.89 -59.53 0.01
N THR A 614 21.94 -58.97 0.77
CA THR A 614 22.09 -57.94 1.83
C THR A 614 20.75 -57.22 2.04
N GLY A 615 19.77 -57.94 2.60
CA GLY A 615 18.44 -57.44 2.95
C GLY A 615 18.38 -56.42 4.11
N GLY A 616 19.44 -55.65 4.35
CA GLY A 616 19.51 -54.69 5.47
C GLY A 616 19.64 -53.23 5.06
N ALA A 617 20.32 -52.92 3.95
CA ALA A 617 20.62 -51.54 3.56
C ALA A 617 19.56 -50.95 2.61
N ALA A 618 19.02 -51.75 1.67
CA ALA A 618 17.97 -51.31 0.75
C ALA A 618 16.63 -51.03 1.48
N ALA A 619 16.32 -51.78 2.55
CA ALA A 619 15.14 -51.55 3.38
C ALA A 619 15.24 -50.24 4.20
N ARG A 620 16.45 -49.79 4.56
CA ARG A 620 16.67 -48.50 5.24
C ARG A 620 16.60 -47.30 4.29
N ALA A 621 17.03 -47.45 3.03
CA ALA A 621 16.89 -46.41 2.01
C ALA A 621 15.43 -46.20 1.58
N GLY A 622 14.63 -47.29 1.48
CA GLY A 622 13.21 -47.23 1.10
C GLY A 622 12.28 -46.55 2.12
N ASN A 623 12.65 -46.53 3.40
CA ASN A 623 11.82 -45.96 4.48
C ASN A 623 12.12 -44.49 4.82
N LEU A 624 13.19 -43.90 4.27
CA LEU A 624 13.54 -42.50 4.56
C LEU A 624 12.42 -41.49 4.24
N PRO A 625 11.69 -41.62 3.12
CA PRO A 625 10.57 -40.74 2.79
C PRO A 625 9.39 -40.90 3.76
N ALA A 626 9.13 -42.12 4.23
CA ALA A 626 8.09 -42.41 5.22
C ALA A 626 8.43 -41.83 6.59
N LEU A 627 9.68 -41.98 7.03
CA LEU A 627 10.17 -41.37 8.27
C LEU A 627 10.16 -39.84 8.19
N ALA A 628 10.51 -39.26 7.05
CA ALA A 628 10.45 -37.81 6.84
C ALA A 628 9.00 -37.29 6.88
N PHE A 629 8.05 -37.99 6.24
CA PHE A 629 6.63 -37.64 6.30
C PHE A 629 6.05 -37.78 7.71
N GLU A 630 6.42 -38.83 8.42
CA GLU A 630 6.03 -39.06 9.81
C GLU A 630 6.57 -37.97 10.74
N GLU A 631 7.83 -37.58 10.57
CA GLU A 631 8.46 -36.48 11.31
C GLU A 631 7.80 -35.14 11.00
N ILE A 632 7.43 -34.88 9.74
CA ILE A 632 6.66 -33.69 9.34
C ILE A 632 5.30 -33.65 10.06
N CYS A 633 4.58 -34.77 10.10
CA CYS A 633 3.28 -34.87 10.78
C CYS A 633 3.41 -34.77 12.30
N ARG A 634 4.49 -35.30 12.88
CA ARG A 634 4.75 -35.25 14.32
C ARG A 634 5.12 -33.84 14.77
N GLN A 635 6.04 -33.17 14.08
CA GLN A 635 6.44 -31.79 14.40
C GLN A 635 5.28 -30.81 14.26
N THR A 636 4.40 -31.02 13.27
CA THR A 636 3.17 -30.21 13.12
C THR A 636 2.12 -30.52 14.18
N TYR A 637 1.97 -31.78 14.60
CA TYR A 637 1.08 -32.16 15.69
C TYR A 637 1.55 -31.59 17.04
N GLU A 638 2.84 -31.71 17.36
CA GLU A 638 3.46 -31.16 18.56
C GLU A 638 3.34 -29.62 18.60
N ALA A 639 3.47 -28.94 17.45
CA ALA A 639 3.21 -27.51 17.32
C ALA A 639 1.70 -27.16 17.30
N GLY A 640 0.84 -28.11 16.93
CA GLY A 640 -0.57 -27.91 16.58
C GLY A 640 -1.58 -27.98 17.74
N LEU A 641 -1.16 -28.41 18.95
CA LEU A 641 -1.98 -28.35 20.17
C LEU A 641 -2.46 -26.92 20.50
N ALA A 642 -1.84 -25.89 19.92
CA ALA A 642 -2.25 -24.49 20.05
C ALA A 642 -3.14 -23.95 18.90
N CYS A 643 -3.15 -24.55 17.71
CA CYS A 643 -3.72 -23.92 16.50
C CYS A 643 -5.06 -24.49 16.03
N GLY A 644 -5.50 -25.64 16.54
CA GLY A 644 -6.73 -26.32 16.08
C GLY A 644 -8.03 -25.53 16.27
N LYS A 645 -8.05 -24.51 17.15
CA LYS A 645 -9.25 -23.73 17.48
C LYS A 645 -9.29 -22.32 16.89
N ASP A 646 -8.17 -21.78 16.42
CA ASP A 646 -8.11 -20.40 15.92
C ASP A 646 -8.10 -20.35 14.38
N ARG A 647 -9.21 -19.87 13.80
CA ARG A 647 -9.36 -19.70 12.34
C ARG A 647 -8.45 -18.61 11.77
N SER A 648 -7.91 -17.73 12.61
CA SER A 648 -6.99 -16.66 12.17
C SER A 648 -5.68 -17.22 11.62
N VAL A 649 -5.17 -18.31 12.20
CA VAL A 649 -3.91 -18.97 11.81
C VAL A 649 -3.98 -19.50 10.38
N ARG A 650 -5.15 -19.94 9.90
CA ARG A 650 -5.33 -20.44 8.52
C ARG A 650 -5.10 -19.38 7.44
N ARG A 651 -5.08 -18.08 7.79
CA ARG A 651 -4.85 -16.97 6.86
C ARG A 651 -3.37 -16.55 6.79
N THR A 652 -2.52 -17.12 7.64
CA THR A 652 -1.11 -16.77 7.73
C THR A 652 -0.31 -17.34 6.54
N PRO A 653 0.78 -16.66 6.12
CA PRO A 653 1.67 -17.17 5.09
C PRO A 653 2.34 -18.50 5.45
N GLU A 654 2.66 -18.71 6.72
CA GLU A 654 3.28 -19.93 7.25
C GLU A 654 2.32 -21.12 7.09
N TRP A 655 1.03 -20.93 7.38
CA TRP A 655 0.02 -21.97 7.15
C TRP A 655 -0.11 -22.34 5.67
N ARG A 656 -0.02 -21.36 4.76
CA ARG A 656 -0.04 -21.61 3.31
C ARG A 656 1.18 -22.42 2.86
N ALA A 657 2.37 -22.10 3.38
CA ALA A 657 3.60 -22.83 3.10
C ALA A 657 3.51 -24.30 3.57
N LEU A 658 3.02 -24.52 4.80
CA LEU A 658 2.81 -25.86 5.33
C LEU A 658 1.82 -26.67 4.49
N LYS A 659 0.69 -26.07 4.12
CA LYS A 659 -0.30 -26.73 3.27
C LYS A 659 0.30 -27.12 1.92
N ALA A 660 1.10 -26.25 1.29
CA ALA A 660 1.76 -26.55 0.04
C ALA A 660 2.74 -27.74 0.16
N ALA A 661 3.53 -27.79 1.23
CA ALA A 661 4.44 -28.91 1.51
C ALA A 661 3.69 -30.25 1.63
N LEU A 662 2.61 -30.31 2.42
CA LEU A 662 1.80 -31.52 2.58
C LEU A 662 1.06 -31.91 1.28
N THR A 663 0.63 -30.93 0.47
CA THR A 663 0.00 -31.18 -0.83
C THR A 663 0.98 -31.82 -1.82
N TRP A 664 2.25 -31.42 -1.79
CA TRP A 664 3.29 -32.04 -2.60
C TRP A 664 3.49 -33.52 -2.22
N TRP A 665 3.57 -33.84 -0.93
CA TRP A 665 3.67 -35.23 -0.46
C TRP A 665 2.47 -36.08 -0.90
N ALA A 666 1.26 -35.54 -0.78
CA ALA A 666 0.03 -36.23 -1.18
C ALA A 666 -0.05 -36.50 -2.70
N SER A 667 0.45 -35.57 -3.52
CA SER A 667 0.42 -35.70 -4.99
C SER A 667 1.58 -36.50 -5.57
N SER A 668 2.78 -36.35 -5.01
CA SER A 668 4.01 -36.91 -5.58
C SER A 668 4.43 -38.24 -4.95
N ARG A 669 3.95 -38.55 -3.73
CA ARG A 669 4.31 -39.76 -2.95
C ARG A 669 3.08 -40.37 -2.25
N PRO A 670 2.05 -40.79 -3.01
CA PRO A 670 0.81 -41.33 -2.44
C PRO A 670 1.02 -42.69 -1.72
N ASP A 671 2.05 -43.44 -2.10
CA ASP A 671 2.50 -44.67 -1.46
C ASP A 671 2.83 -44.47 0.02
N VAL A 672 3.53 -43.38 0.34
CA VAL A 672 3.95 -43.03 1.70
C VAL A 672 2.76 -42.62 2.56
N LEU A 673 1.84 -41.83 1.98
CA LEU A 673 0.63 -41.39 2.65
C LEU A 673 -0.30 -42.56 2.99
N VAL A 674 -0.52 -43.47 2.04
CA VAL A 674 -1.33 -44.69 2.24
C VAL A 674 -0.70 -45.60 3.30
N GLY A 675 0.64 -45.76 3.27
CA GLY A 675 1.38 -46.52 4.28
C GLY A 675 1.21 -45.94 5.70
N PHE A 676 1.28 -44.61 5.85
CA PHE A 676 1.07 -43.94 7.13
C PHE A 676 -0.35 -44.15 7.68
N VAL A 677 -1.37 -44.01 6.83
CA VAL A 677 -2.78 -44.23 7.23
C VAL A 677 -3.01 -45.69 7.62
N ARG A 678 -2.45 -46.65 6.87
CA ARG A 678 -2.55 -48.07 7.18
C ARG A 678 -1.87 -48.43 8.50
N ALA A 679 -0.66 -47.92 8.74
CA ALA A 679 0.05 -48.12 10.00
C ALA A 679 -0.73 -47.54 11.20
N ALA A 680 -1.34 -46.37 11.03
CA ALA A 680 -2.21 -45.78 12.04
C ALA A 680 -3.46 -46.64 12.30
N HIS A 681 -4.04 -47.25 11.26
CA HIS A 681 -5.17 -48.17 11.37
C HIS A 681 -4.82 -49.47 12.11
N GLU A 682 -3.70 -50.10 11.75
CA GLU A 682 -3.22 -51.35 12.37
C GLU A 682 -2.90 -51.16 13.87
N LEU A 683 -2.29 -50.02 14.24
CA LEU A 683 -2.02 -49.67 15.64
C LEU A 683 -3.29 -49.45 16.46
N VAL A 684 -4.36 -48.92 15.84
CA VAL A 684 -5.65 -48.69 16.50
C VAL A 684 -6.46 -49.99 16.62
N ALA A 685 -6.38 -50.87 15.61
CA ALA A 685 -7.04 -52.16 15.60
C ALA A 685 -6.38 -53.19 16.55
N GLY A 686 -5.06 -53.11 16.74
CA GLY A 686 -4.30 -54.03 17.59
C GLY A 686 -4.37 -53.78 19.10
N ASP A 687 -4.63 -52.54 19.54
CA ASP A 687 -4.54 -52.10 20.95
C ASP A 687 -5.91 -51.99 21.67
N GLY A 688 -6.94 -52.68 21.15
CA GLY A 688 -8.28 -52.75 21.77
C GLY A 688 -8.92 -51.38 22.04
N GLY A 689 -8.55 -50.34 21.29
CA GLY A 689 -9.05 -48.98 21.45
C GLY A 689 -8.46 -48.15 22.59
N ARG A 690 -7.56 -48.67 23.44
CA ARG A 690 -6.93 -47.89 24.53
C ARG A 690 -5.78 -46.99 24.08
N GLY A 691 -5.21 -47.28 22.91
CA GLY A 691 -4.34 -46.40 22.13
C GLY A 691 -3.23 -45.72 22.92
N GLY A 692 -2.07 -46.38 22.96
CA GLY A 692 -0.80 -45.77 23.38
C GLY A 692 -0.54 -44.38 22.77
N ALA A 693 0.39 -43.62 23.36
CA ALA A 693 0.70 -42.24 22.95
C ALA A 693 0.93 -42.12 21.43
N ASP A 694 1.56 -43.14 20.82
CA ASP A 694 1.84 -43.20 19.39
C ASP A 694 0.57 -43.30 18.52
N ALA A 695 -0.41 -44.09 18.95
CA ALA A 695 -1.69 -44.21 18.26
C ALA A 695 -2.56 -42.94 18.39
N ARG A 696 -2.41 -42.16 19.48
CA ARG A 696 -3.20 -40.93 19.68
C ARG A 696 -2.78 -39.79 18.76
N TRP A 697 -1.48 -39.52 18.63
CA TRP A 697 -1.03 -38.42 17.77
C TRP A 697 -1.22 -38.73 16.28
N ARG A 698 -0.97 -39.97 15.85
CA ARG A 698 -1.20 -40.40 14.45
C ARG A 698 -2.67 -40.27 14.06
N ARG A 699 -3.60 -40.59 14.98
CA ARG A 699 -5.05 -40.37 14.78
C ARG A 699 -5.38 -38.90 14.57
N SER A 700 -4.84 -38.02 15.39
CA SER A 700 -5.03 -36.57 15.22
C SER A 700 -4.40 -36.02 13.95
N ALA A 701 -3.24 -36.55 13.53
CA ALA A 701 -2.59 -36.18 12.27
C ALA A 701 -3.43 -36.60 11.06
N VAL A 702 -4.06 -37.78 11.06
CA VAL A 702 -4.96 -38.21 9.99
C VAL A 702 -6.20 -37.32 9.91
N ALA A 703 -6.83 -36.98 11.04
CA ALA A 703 -7.96 -36.05 11.06
C ALA A 703 -7.58 -34.64 10.54
N PHE A 704 -6.38 -34.17 10.87
CA PHE A 704 -5.85 -32.91 10.39
C PHE A 704 -5.63 -32.90 8.85
N LEU A 705 -5.13 -33.99 8.29
CA LEU A 705 -4.97 -34.14 6.84
C LEU A 705 -6.32 -34.17 6.11
N GLN A 706 -7.36 -34.72 6.74
CA GLN A 706 -8.75 -34.67 6.23
C GLN A 706 -9.28 -33.24 6.22
N ASP A 707 -9.11 -32.50 7.31
CA ASP A 707 -9.54 -31.10 7.46
C ASP A 707 -8.88 -30.15 6.44
N LEU A 708 -7.68 -30.48 5.96
CA LEU A 708 -6.98 -29.70 4.93
C LEU A 708 -7.54 -29.93 3.51
N GLY A 709 -8.45 -30.91 3.33
CA GLY A 709 -9.01 -31.31 2.04
C GLY A 709 -8.02 -32.06 1.15
N LEU A 710 -6.89 -32.51 1.70
CA LEU A 710 -5.84 -33.21 0.93
C LEU A 710 -6.23 -34.65 0.59
N LEU A 711 -7.21 -35.20 1.30
CA LEU A 711 -7.69 -36.58 1.12
C LEU A 711 -8.97 -36.64 0.27
N SER A 712 -9.54 -35.50 -0.12
CA SER A 712 -10.77 -35.41 -0.94
C SER A 712 -10.53 -34.92 -2.37
N GLY A 713 -9.30 -34.59 -2.76
CA GLY A 713 -9.05 -33.78 -3.97
C GLY A 713 -7.83 -34.10 -4.84
N ALA A 714 -7.20 -35.28 -4.76
CA ALA A 714 -6.07 -35.64 -5.64
C ALA A 714 -6.28 -37.00 -6.31
N HIS A 715 -6.25 -37.02 -7.66
CA HIS A 715 -6.33 -38.15 -8.60
C HIS A 715 -7.23 -39.33 -8.15
N SER A 716 -8.36 -39.54 -8.86
CA SER A 716 -9.42 -40.52 -8.57
C SER A 716 -8.93 -41.84 -7.94
N SER A 717 -7.92 -42.51 -8.51
CA SER A 717 -7.46 -43.81 -7.98
C SER A 717 -6.77 -43.79 -6.59
N VAL A 718 -6.20 -42.66 -6.16
CA VAL A 718 -5.53 -42.51 -4.85
C VAL A 718 -6.54 -42.02 -3.81
N ALA A 719 -7.37 -41.04 -4.16
CA ALA A 719 -8.47 -40.58 -3.33
C ALA A 719 -9.42 -41.73 -2.97
N ASP A 720 -9.74 -42.62 -3.92
CA ASP A 720 -10.63 -43.76 -3.68
C ASP A 720 -10.03 -44.79 -2.72
N ARG A 721 -8.72 -45.06 -2.82
CA ARG A 721 -8.03 -46.01 -1.92
C ARG A 721 -7.85 -45.44 -0.52
N VAL A 722 -7.51 -44.15 -0.41
CA VAL A 722 -7.39 -43.44 0.86
C VAL A 722 -8.75 -43.28 1.55
N ALA A 723 -9.81 -42.97 0.79
CA ALA A 723 -11.17 -42.89 1.31
C ALA A 723 -11.70 -44.27 1.75
N ALA A 724 -11.38 -45.35 1.02
CA ALA A 724 -11.76 -46.71 1.41
C ALA A 724 -11.11 -47.15 2.74
N GLU A 725 -9.82 -46.85 2.92
CA GLU A 725 -9.07 -47.15 4.16
C GLU A 725 -9.51 -46.23 5.32
N ALA A 726 -9.76 -44.94 5.08
CA ALA A 726 -10.31 -44.03 6.08
C ALA A 726 -11.73 -44.42 6.52
N ALA A 727 -12.56 -44.91 5.61
CA ALA A 727 -13.88 -45.45 5.93
C ALA A 727 -13.80 -46.80 6.68
N ALA A 728 -12.76 -47.60 6.43
CA ALA A 728 -12.51 -48.83 7.18
C ALA A 728 -12.09 -48.51 8.64
N LEU A 729 -11.23 -47.51 8.84
CA LEU A 729 -10.85 -46.99 10.15
C LEU A 729 -12.05 -46.46 10.93
N ASP A 730 -12.93 -45.71 10.28
CA ASP A 730 -14.12 -45.16 10.93
C ASP A 730 -15.16 -46.25 11.28
N ARG A 731 -15.26 -47.32 10.47
CA ARG A 731 -16.04 -48.52 10.82
C ARG A 731 -15.44 -49.29 12.00
N ALA A 732 -14.12 -49.42 12.06
CA ALA A 732 -13.42 -50.05 13.18
C ALA A 732 -13.65 -49.26 14.49
N ILE A 733 -13.54 -47.93 14.45
CA ILE A 733 -13.81 -47.02 15.59
C ILE A 733 -15.24 -47.17 16.10
N ARG A 734 -16.23 -47.22 15.20
CA ARG A 734 -17.64 -47.40 15.57
C ARG A 734 -17.95 -48.80 16.10
N SER A 735 -17.16 -49.82 15.75
CA SER A 735 -17.28 -51.17 16.31
C SER A 735 -16.74 -51.26 17.74
N VAL A 736 -15.64 -50.54 18.03
CA VAL A 736 -15.05 -50.42 19.38
C VAL A 736 -15.97 -49.62 20.31
N GLN A 737 -16.61 -48.56 19.81
CA GLN A 737 -17.57 -47.75 20.58
C GLN A 737 -18.88 -48.47 20.92
N ARG A 738 -19.26 -49.53 20.19
CA ARG A 738 -20.43 -50.37 20.50
C ARG A 738 -20.13 -51.52 21.47
N GLY A 739 -18.85 -51.82 21.72
CA GLY A 739 -18.40 -52.92 22.59
C GLY A 739 -18.05 -52.52 24.03
N ALA A 740 -17.98 -51.23 24.35
CA ALA A 740 -17.81 -50.74 25.72
C ALA A 740 -19.17 -50.26 26.25
N GLY A 741 -19.83 -51.13 27.01
CA GLY A 741 -21.20 -50.96 27.47
C GLY A 741 -21.43 -49.78 28.43
N SER A 742 -22.48 -49.03 28.06
CA SER A 742 -23.53 -48.40 28.88
C SER A 742 -23.17 -47.33 29.91
N VAL A 743 -23.73 -46.13 29.68
CA VAL A 743 -24.44 -45.42 30.75
C VAL A 743 -25.81 -44.97 30.23
N ALA A 744 -26.87 -45.48 30.86
CA ALA A 744 -28.13 -44.77 30.95
C ALA A 744 -28.61 -44.90 32.39
N ALA A 745 -28.91 -43.78 33.05
CA ALA A 745 -29.72 -43.80 34.26
C ALA A 745 -31.18 -43.46 33.94
N PRO A 746 -32.13 -44.12 34.62
CA PRO A 746 -33.48 -44.35 34.14
C PRO A 746 -34.46 -43.33 34.72
N ALA A 747 -35.67 -43.30 34.17
CA ALA A 747 -36.75 -42.46 34.67
C ALA A 747 -37.13 -42.85 36.11
N GLY A 748 -36.97 -41.92 37.06
CA GLY A 748 -37.46 -42.10 38.45
C GLY A 748 -36.66 -41.45 39.59
N LEU A 749 -35.58 -40.69 39.35
CA LEU A 749 -34.76 -40.06 40.40
C LEU A 749 -34.69 -38.52 40.27
N PRO A 750 -34.84 -37.74 41.37
CA PRO A 750 -34.51 -36.31 41.42
C PRO A 750 -33.01 -36.02 41.25
N GLY A 751 -32.70 -34.89 40.60
CA GLY A 751 -31.50 -34.67 39.78
C GLY A 751 -30.14 -34.30 40.42
N SER A 752 -29.77 -34.78 41.61
CA SER A 752 -28.37 -34.66 42.07
C SER A 752 -27.49 -35.85 41.66
N HIS A 753 -28.06 -36.86 41.01
CA HIS A 753 -27.46 -38.17 40.77
C HIS A 753 -27.13 -38.46 39.30
N TRP A 754 -27.06 -37.43 38.47
CA TRP A 754 -26.33 -37.53 37.20
C TRP A 754 -25.05 -36.69 37.31
N TRP A 755 -24.01 -37.33 37.84
CA TRP A 755 -22.67 -36.81 37.74
C TRP A 755 -22.17 -37.31 36.38
N PHE A 756 -22.00 -36.40 35.43
CA PHE A 756 -20.70 -36.44 34.78
C PHE A 756 -19.69 -36.43 35.92
N ASP A 757 -19.07 -37.59 36.14
CA ASP A 757 -17.63 -37.62 36.26
C ASP A 757 -17.06 -37.94 34.87
#